data_AF-A0AAV2H1J3-F1
#
_entry.id   AF-A0AAV2H1J3-F1
#
_cell.length_a   1.000
_cell.length_b   1.000
_cell.length_c   1.000
_cell.angle_alpha   90.00
_cell.angle_beta   90.00
_cell.angle_gamma   90.00
#
_symmetry.space_group_name_H-M   'P 1'
#
loop_
_entity.id
_entity.type
_entity.pdbx_description
1 polymer ?
#
loop_
_entity_poly.entity_id
_entity_poly.type
_entity_poly.pdbx_seq_one_letter_code
_entity_poly.pdbx_strand_id
1 'polypeptide(L)'
;MLRLQARVGSLHHVAATSMARATTATSIHGGSLSKTLPDIRTQSTQAKSEIKPIKKLMVANRGEIAIRVFRACTEMDIKTVAIYSEQDVNQMHRQKSDESYLIGKGLPPVAAYLNIPEIIHIAQENDVDAIHPGYGFLSERSDFAKACVDAGIKFIGPSPEVVQRMGDKVEARKAASDAGVRVVPGTPGPVESAEAALEFCKQHGLPVIFKAAYGGGGRGMRVVRNLQDVTENFNRAYSEALSAFGNGALFLEKFIERPRHIEVQILGDRVGNVIHLYERDCSVQRRHQKVVEIAPAPHLDETLRNKMNSDAVKLAQFVGYENAGTTEFLLDKNGEYYFIEVNARLQVEHTVTEQVTGVDLVQSQIRIAEGYTLPELNLTQDRIHLSGCAIQCRMTTEDPARSFQPDTGRIEVFRSGEGMGIRLDSASAFAGAVISPYYDSLLVKVIAHARDHPAACAKMLRALREFRIRGVKTNIPFLLNVLQNETFLKGAVDTYFIDENPQLFHFAASQNRAQKLLHYLGNIMVNGPSTPLGTTMKPSDVVPTVPAVPLVVKPPDGLREIIVKNGPEAFAKKVLEHKGLLLTDTTFRDAHQSLLATRVRTYDLKRISPFLAHNFTPLYSTENWGGATFDVALRFLHECPWERLRELRQLVPNIPFQMLLRGANAVGYTNYPDNVVYRFCDLAVKNGMDIFRIFDSLNYVPNIIVGMEAAGNAGGVVEAAISYTGDVSDPTKKKYNLEYYVKLAGELIKAGTHVLCIKDMAGLLKPRAATLLIKTLKDKYPDTPIHVHSHDTSGAGVAAMLAAAYAGADVVDVAVDSMSGLTSQPSMGAVVASLENTEFDTGLSLDNVSAYSAYWEQARNLYAPFECTATMKSGNADIYKNEIPGGQYTNLQFQAFSLGLADQFEEIKKMYSVANILLGDLPKVTPSSKVVGDMAQFMVQNKLTAKDVQERASELSLPSSVVEYFQGYLGEPPGGYPEPLRTQSVLTFILYDLQVLKGAKKIEGRPGASLPPVDFQEIKDNLEDKYGNWITEEDVMSAALYPKVTDEYLDFRNKYGPVDKLDTKTFLVGPKIASETEVFLEKGKNLSIVTLAVGDLSKAGTREVFFELNGQLRSVRIKDMEAQKEMHVHPKAVKGVLGSVGAPMPGTVIDIKVKEGDEVEKGQALLVLSAMKMEMVVTAPLHGKVKLISVTKNMKLEGDDLLVEIEPK
;
A
#
# COMPACT_ATOMS: atom_id res chain seq x y z
N MET A 1 14.14 41.76 28.78
CA MET A 1 14.76 43.02 29.28
C MET A 1 13.94 44.21 28.78
N LEU A 2 13.98 45.33 29.52
CA LEU A 2 13.71 46.73 29.13
C LEU A 2 12.58 47.08 28.13
N ARG A 3 11.61 47.88 28.63
CA ARG A 3 10.82 48.87 27.86
C ARG A 3 11.59 50.21 27.75
N LEU A 4 11.01 51.16 26.99
CA LEU A 4 11.27 52.62 26.86
C LEU A 4 12.04 52.98 25.58
N GLN A 5 11.60 53.92 24.73
CA GLN A 5 11.17 55.30 25.05
C GLN A 5 10.21 55.88 23.97
N ALA A 6 9.80 57.16 24.10
CA ALA A 6 8.97 57.86 23.10
C ALA A 6 9.13 59.39 23.18
N ARG A 7 9.00 60.12 22.05
CA ARG A 7 8.24 61.40 21.92
C ARG A 7 8.29 62.04 20.52
N VAL A 8 7.09 62.27 19.96
CA VAL A 8 6.56 63.51 19.33
C VAL A 8 7.44 64.33 18.35
N GLY A 9 6.93 64.45 17.11
CA GLY A 9 7.05 65.61 16.21
C GLY A 9 5.71 65.77 15.46
N SER A 10 5.31 66.98 15.07
CA SER A 10 3.92 67.28 14.65
C SER A 10 3.78 68.18 13.41
N LEU A 11 2.54 68.38 12.95
CA LEU A 11 2.07 69.21 11.81
C LEU A 11 2.14 68.50 10.43
N HIS A 12 1.20 68.66 9.49
CA HIS A 12 -0.06 69.43 9.43
C HIS A 12 -1.21 68.61 8.81
N HIS A 13 -2.47 68.84 9.23
CA HIS A 13 -3.66 68.68 8.37
C HIS A 13 -4.90 69.35 9.00
N VAL A 14 -5.45 70.41 8.39
CA VAL A 14 -6.81 70.93 8.62
C VAL A 14 -7.29 71.62 7.34
N ALA A 15 -8.53 71.33 6.92
CA ALA A 15 -9.55 72.28 6.41
C ALA A 15 -10.38 71.72 5.24
N ALA A 16 -11.66 71.40 5.51
CA ALA A 16 -12.76 71.51 4.56
C ALA A 16 -14.10 71.39 5.30
N THR A 17 -14.85 72.49 5.40
CA THR A 17 -16.26 72.45 5.82
C THR A 17 -17.04 73.59 5.15
N SER A 18 -18.13 73.23 4.45
CA SER A 18 -19.33 74.03 4.13
C SER A 18 -19.21 75.54 3.80
N MET A 19 -19.71 75.95 2.63
CA MET A 19 -21.09 76.48 2.50
C MET A 19 -21.46 76.67 1.01
N ALA A 20 -22.71 77.05 0.73
CA ALA A 20 -23.28 77.11 -0.63
C ALA A 20 -23.90 78.49 -0.95
N ARG A 21 -24.11 78.79 -2.25
CA ARG A 21 -25.41 79.26 -2.79
C ARG A 21 -25.45 79.53 -4.32
N ALA A 22 -26.48 78.94 -4.94
CA ALA A 22 -27.42 79.45 -5.97
C ALA A 22 -27.01 80.47 -7.06
N THR A 23 -27.50 80.20 -8.29
CA THR A 23 -28.08 81.21 -9.22
C THR A 23 -29.02 80.52 -10.24
N THR A 24 -29.84 81.28 -10.99
CA THR A 24 -31.06 80.78 -11.70
C THR A 24 -31.35 81.43 -13.06
N ALA A 25 -31.79 80.65 -14.06
CA ALA A 25 -32.58 81.04 -15.26
C ALA A 25 -33.03 79.73 -16.00
N THR A 26 -34.29 79.38 -16.36
CA THR A 26 -35.48 79.96 -17.03
C THR A 26 -35.60 79.77 -18.56
N SER A 27 -36.54 78.88 -18.94
CA SER A 27 -37.41 78.86 -20.16
C SER A 27 -36.76 78.47 -21.52
N ILE A 28 -37.44 78.12 -22.64
CA ILE A 28 -38.87 78.19 -23.11
C ILE A 28 -39.40 76.81 -23.65
N HIS A 29 -40.67 76.74 -24.09
CA HIS A 29 -41.43 75.58 -24.60
C HIS A 29 -41.02 74.94 -25.95
N GLY A 30 -41.55 73.73 -26.20
CA GLY A 30 -41.90 73.18 -27.53
C GLY A 30 -42.58 71.80 -27.41
N GLY A 31 -43.68 71.51 -28.13
CA GLY A 31 -44.37 70.21 -28.02
C GLY A 31 -45.43 69.92 -29.10
N SER A 32 -45.76 68.63 -29.27
CA SER A 32 -46.84 68.12 -30.15
C SER A 32 -47.30 66.71 -29.69
N LEU A 33 -48.49 66.26 -30.10
CA LEU A 33 -49.16 65.05 -29.58
C LEU A 33 -49.21 63.89 -30.59
N SER A 34 -49.23 62.64 -30.09
CA SER A 34 -50.29 61.67 -30.45
C SER A 34 -50.37 60.40 -29.58
N LYS A 35 -51.54 60.19 -28.96
CA LYS A 35 -52.28 58.90 -28.81
C LYS A 35 -51.68 57.69 -28.05
N THR A 36 -51.89 57.73 -26.72
CA THR A 36 -52.70 56.75 -25.95
C THR A 36 -52.49 55.22 -26.11
N LEU A 37 -51.99 54.61 -25.03
CA LEU A 37 -52.47 53.35 -24.44
C LEU A 37 -52.63 53.56 -22.91
N PRO A 38 -53.39 52.74 -22.16
CA PRO A 38 -53.93 53.12 -20.85
C PRO A 38 -52.90 53.12 -19.70
N ASP A 39 -53.14 54.02 -18.73
CA ASP A 39 -52.27 54.28 -17.58
C ASP A 39 -52.60 53.35 -16.39
N ILE A 40 -51.66 52.49 -15.99
CA ILE A 40 -51.72 51.72 -14.75
C ILE A 40 -50.65 52.25 -13.77
N ARG A 41 -50.85 53.49 -13.33
CA ARG A 41 -50.12 54.08 -12.19
C ARG A 41 -50.87 53.85 -10.88
N THR A 42 -50.88 52.59 -10.44
CA THR A 42 -51.10 52.28 -9.02
C THR A 42 -49.97 52.89 -8.17
N GLN A 43 -50.32 53.28 -6.95
CA GLN A 43 -49.50 54.16 -6.11
C GLN A 43 -48.23 53.46 -5.60
N SER A 44 -47.06 53.78 -6.16
CA SER A 44 -45.76 53.46 -5.54
C SER A 44 -45.40 54.52 -4.50
N THR A 45 -46.01 54.44 -3.32
CA THR A 45 -45.46 55.11 -2.14
C THR A 45 -44.05 54.57 -1.88
N GLN A 46 -43.08 55.46 -1.64
CA GLN A 46 -41.73 55.06 -1.20
C GLN A 46 -41.80 54.56 0.25
N ALA A 47 -42.25 53.32 0.43
CA ALA A 47 -42.10 52.60 1.68
C ALA A 47 -40.60 52.37 1.92
N LYS A 48 -40.02 53.06 2.91
CA LYS A 48 -38.71 52.67 3.42
C LYS A 48 -38.80 51.26 3.98
N SER A 49 -37.92 50.37 3.52
CA SER A 49 -37.75 49.04 4.09
C SER A 49 -37.54 49.14 5.59
N GLU A 50 -38.40 48.49 6.38
CA GLU A 50 -38.24 48.42 7.83
C GLU A 50 -37.18 47.36 8.15
N ILE A 51 -35.94 47.80 8.36
CA ILE A 51 -34.82 46.92 8.72
C ILE A 51 -35.17 46.16 10.00
N LYS A 52 -35.26 44.84 9.88
CA LYS A 52 -35.60 43.91 10.97
C LYS A 52 -34.42 42.97 11.22
N PRO A 53 -33.55 43.30 12.21
CA PRO A 53 -32.37 42.51 12.52
C PRO A 53 -32.71 41.05 12.82
N ILE A 54 -31.83 40.14 12.41
CA ILE A 54 -31.91 38.71 12.71
C ILE A 54 -31.05 38.47 13.96
N LYS A 55 -31.59 37.81 15.00
CA LYS A 55 -30.90 37.52 16.26
C LYS A 55 -30.57 36.03 16.40
N LYS A 56 -31.41 35.15 15.85
CA LYS A 56 -31.19 33.71 15.78
C LYS A 56 -31.47 33.20 14.36
N LEU A 57 -30.50 32.49 13.78
CA LEU A 57 -30.56 31.90 12.45
C LEU A 57 -30.31 30.38 12.52
N MET A 58 -31.21 29.59 11.94
CA MET A 58 -31.01 28.16 11.71
C MET A 58 -30.41 27.92 10.33
N VAL A 59 -29.50 26.96 10.22
CA VAL A 59 -29.07 26.43 8.92
C VAL A 59 -29.73 25.09 8.64
N ALA A 60 -30.59 25.03 7.63
CA ALA A 60 -31.27 23.81 7.22
C ALA A 60 -30.38 22.93 6.30
N ASN A 61 -29.16 22.65 6.76
CA ASN A 61 -28.12 21.96 5.99
C ASN A 61 -27.05 21.33 6.92
N ARG A 62 -25.99 20.74 6.34
CA ARG A 62 -24.92 20.02 7.03
C ARG A 62 -23.52 20.41 6.53
N GLY A 63 -22.48 19.89 7.19
CA GLY A 63 -21.11 19.93 6.67
C GLY A 63 -20.55 21.35 6.47
N GLU A 64 -19.80 21.55 5.38
CA GLU A 64 -19.02 22.78 5.17
C GLU A 64 -19.90 24.03 5.08
N ILE A 65 -21.02 23.94 4.36
CA ILE A 65 -21.90 25.10 4.13
C ILE A 65 -22.60 25.54 5.43
N ALA A 66 -22.95 24.61 6.31
CA ALA A 66 -23.44 24.95 7.63
C ALA A 66 -22.37 25.70 8.44
N ILE A 67 -21.13 25.22 8.46
CA ILE A 67 -20.01 25.90 9.14
C ILE A 67 -19.70 27.28 8.51
N ARG A 68 -19.78 27.40 7.18
CA ARG A 68 -19.59 28.65 6.43
C ARG A 68 -20.62 29.71 6.81
N VAL A 69 -21.88 29.32 7.00
CA VAL A 69 -22.96 30.23 7.43
C VAL A 69 -22.86 30.54 8.93
N PHE A 70 -22.55 29.56 9.78
CA PHE A 70 -22.36 29.82 11.22
C PHE A 70 -21.23 30.82 11.47
N ARG A 71 -20.11 30.74 10.73
CA ARG A 71 -19.03 31.75 10.77
C ARG A 71 -19.56 33.17 10.48
N ALA A 72 -20.29 33.34 9.38
CA ALA A 72 -20.90 34.64 9.02
C ALA A 72 -21.84 35.15 10.12
N CYS A 73 -22.66 34.28 10.70
CA CYS A 73 -23.54 34.64 11.82
C CYS A 73 -22.74 35.08 13.07
N THR A 74 -21.70 34.33 13.47
CA THR A 74 -20.85 34.70 14.61
C THR A 74 -20.11 36.02 14.37
N GLU A 75 -19.65 36.28 13.13
CA GLU A 75 -19.04 37.55 12.72
C GLU A 75 -20.04 38.73 12.75
N MET A 76 -21.34 38.44 12.71
CA MET A 76 -22.45 39.41 12.73
C MET A 76 -23.16 39.53 14.10
N ASP A 77 -22.70 38.82 15.13
CA ASP A 77 -23.34 38.69 16.47
C ASP A 77 -24.77 38.07 16.42
N ILE A 78 -24.95 37.09 15.53
CA ILE A 78 -26.21 36.34 15.33
C ILE A 78 -26.05 34.93 15.89
N LYS A 79 -26.98 34.51 16.76
CA LYS A 79 -27.02 33.13 17.31
C LYS A 79 -27.34 32.11 16.23
N THR A 80 -26.81 30.91 16.40
CA THR A 80 -26.78 29.86 15.37
C THR A 80 -27.43 28.56 15.83
N VAL A 81 -28.26 27.98 14.95
CA VAL A 81 -28.92 26.68 15.18
C VAL A 81 -28.54 25.69 14.07
N ALA A 82 -28.05 24.52 14.46
CA ALA A 82 -27.84 23.38 13.56
C ALA A 82 -28.96 22.33 13.67
N ILE A 83 -29.21 21.64 12.57
CA ILE A 83 -29.96 20.38 12.54
C ILE A 83 -29.02 19.23 12.15
N TYR A 84 -29.25 18.02 12.67
CA TYR A 84 -28.45 16.84 12.37
C TYR A 84 -29.27 15.54 12.42
N SER A 85 -28.92 14.54 11.60
CA SER A 85 -29.53 13.20 11.66
C SER A 85 -28.83 12.30 12.70
N GLU A 86 -29.42 11.14 13.02
CA GLU A 86 -28.81 10.13 13.91
C GLU A 86 -27.43 9.64 13.43
N GLN A 87 -27.14 9.75 12.13
CA GLN A 87 -25.85 9.38 11.52
C GLN A 87 -24.84 10.55 11.51
N ASP A 88 -25.28 11.78 11.75
CA ASP A 88 -24.45 13.00 11.78
C ASP A 88 -24.15 13.51 13.21
N VAL A 89 -24.50 12.75 14.25
CA VAL A 89 -24.27 13.06 15.67
C VAL A 89 -22.83 13.54 15.99
N ASN A 90 -21.84 13.04 15.24
CA ASN A 90 -20.41 13.33 15.44
C ASN A 90 -19.80 14.32 14.42
N GLN A 91 -20.61 14.98 13.57
CA GLN A 91 -20.10 15.96 12.60
C GLN A 91 -19.67 17.27 13.24
N MET A 92 -18.78 18.00 12.57
CA MET A 92 -18.28 19.29 13.02
C MET A 92 -19.34 20.40 12.98
N HIS A 93 -20.29 20.39 12.02
CA HIS A 93 -21.26 21.48 11.91
C HIS A 93 -22.15 21.61 13.15
N ARG A 94 -22.57 20.47 13.72
CA ARG A 94 -23.27 20.38 15.01
C ARG A 94 -22.48 21.01 16.18
N GLN A 95 -21.15 21.01 16.11
CA GLN A 95 -20.25 21.57 17.12
C GLN A 95 -19.79 23.00 16.79
N LYS A 96 -20.39 23.62 15.77
CA LYS A 96 -20.09 24.98 15.30
C LYS A 96 -21.29 25.91 15.33
N SER A 97 -22.42 25.46 15.88
CA SER A 97 -23.56 26.29 16.25
C SER A 97 -23.68 26.43 17.77
N ASP A 98 -24.43 27.44 18.23
CA ASP A 98 -24.74 27.66 19.64
C ASP A 98 -25.75 26.61 20.17
N GLU A 99 -26.71 26.23 19.33
CA GLU A 99 -27.77 25.28 19.61
C GLU A 99 -27.80 24.19 18.51
N SER A 100 -28.21 22.96 18.82
CA SER A 100 -28.27 21.87 17.82
C SER A 100 -29.37 20.84 18.12
N TYR A 101 -30.14 20.46 17.10
CA TYR A 101 -31.32 19.59 17.25
C TYR A 101 -31.27 18.37 16.33
N LEU A 102 -31.72 17.23 16.86
CA LEU A 102 -31.90 15.99 16.10
C LEU A 102 -33.14 16.12 15.20
N ILE A 103 -33.01 15.72 13.94
CA ILE A 103 -34.09 15.61 12.95
C ILE A 103 -34.21 14.19 12.40
N GLY A 104 -35.42 13.83 11.95
CA GLY A 104 -35.72 12.63 11.20
C GLY A 104 -35.36 11.34 11.95
N LYS A 105 -35.71 11.27 13.23
CA LYS A 105 -35.42 10.11 14.08
C LYS A 105 -36.02 8.84 13.48
N GLY A 106 -35.18 7.84 13.16
CA GLY A 106 -35.60 6.62 12.47
C GLY A 106 -35.89 6.77 10.97
N LEU A 107 -35.72 7.95 10.36
CA LEU A 107 -35.77 8.14 8.91
C LEU A 107 -34.43 7.79 8.25
N PRO A 108 -34.42 7.49 6.93
CA PRO A 108 -33.18 7.42 6.16
C PRO A 108 -32.36 8.74 6.24
N PRO A 109 -31.02 8.68 6.19
CA PRO A 109 -30.16 9.83 6.56
C PRO A 109 -30.44 11.12 5.75
N VAL A 110 -30.67 10.97 4.44
CA VAL A 110 -31.00 12.10 3.55
C VAL A 110 -32.44 12.58 3.75
N ALA A 111 -33.38 11.68 4.08
CA ALA A 111 -34.79 12.02 4.27
C ALA A 111 -35.01 12.90 5.52
N ALA A 112 -34.18 12.74 6.55
CA ALA A 112 -34.18 13.62 7.72
C ALA A 112 -34.01 15.10 7.34
N TYR A 113 -32.99 15.42 6.53
CA TYR A 113 -32.72 16.78 6.05
C TYR A 113 -33.71 17.29 4.98
N LEU A 114 -34.71 16.48 4.60
CA LEU A 114 -35.79 16.86 3.70
C LEU A 114 -37.15 16.97 4.42
N ASN A 115 -37.21 16.77 5.74
CA ASN A 115 -38.45 16.77 6.52
C ASN A 115 -38.93 18.19 6.86
N ILE A 116 -39.51 18.88 5.86
CA ILE A 116 -39.99 20.27 5.96
C ILE A 116 -40.81 20.53 7.25
N PRO A 117 -41.86 19.74 7.60
CA PRO A 117 -42.65 20.00 8.81
C PRO A 117 -41.85 19.97 10.11
N GLU A 118 -40.91 19.04 10.26
CA GLU A 118 -40.08 18.90 11.47
C GLU A 118 -39.07 20.04 11.59
N ILE A 119 -38.46 20.46 10.48
CA ILE A 119 -37.51 21.59 10.45
C ILE A 119 -38.20 22.90 10.82
N ILE A 120 -39.40 23.16 10.27
CA ILE A 120 -40.20 24.34 10.61
C ILE A 120 -40.67 24.30 12.07
N HIS A 121 -41.13 23.14 12.56
CA HIS A 121 -41.56 22.96 13.95
C HIS A 121 -40.42 23.26 14.95
N ILE A 122 -39.22 22.71 14.73
CA ILE A 122 -38.05 22.98 15.60
C ILE A 122 -37.66 24.46 15.53
N ALA A 123 -37.74 25.10 14.37
CA ALA A 123 -37.44 26.53 14.24
C ALA A 123 -38.45 27.41 15.01
N GLN A 124 -39.74 27.05 15.00
CA GLN A 124 -40.78 27.73 15.78
C GLN A 124 -40.64 27.49 17.30
N GLU A 125 -40.34 26.27 17.74
CA GLU A 125 -40.16 25.95 19.17
C GLU A 125 -38.96 26.63 19.83
N ASN A 126 -37.99 27.11 19.04
CA ASN A 126 -36.71 27.62 19.53
C ASN A 126 -36.44 29.07 19.10
N ASP A 127 -37.49 29.87 18.84
CA ASP A 127 -37.40 31.32 18.55
C ASP A 127 -36.42 31.69 17.42
N VAL A 128 -36.49 30.99 16.27
CA VAL A 128 -35.63 31.25 15.11
C VAL A 128 -36.23 32.34 14.21
N ASP A 129 -35.55 33.48 14.07
CA ASP A 129 -35.98 34.57 13.18
C ASP A 129 -35.85 34.22 11.68
N ALA A 130 -34.86 33.39 11.34
CA ALA A 130 -34.50 33.10 9.95
C ALA A 130 -33.94 31.68 9.72
N ILE A 131 -34.21 31.11 8.54
CA ILE A 131 -33.61 29.86 8.06
C ILE A 131 -32.76 30.14 6.81
N HIS A 132 -31.48 29.80 6.87
CA HIS A 132 -30.60 29.74 5.70
C HIS A 132 -30.55 28.30 5.16
N PRO A 133 -30.93 28.04 3.91
CA PRO A 133 -31.00 26.67 3.40
C PRO A 133 -29.66 26.14 2.88
N GLY A 134 -28.67 27.00 2.66
CA GLY A 134 -27.36 26.61 2.12
C GLY A 134 -27.45 26.29 0.62
N TYR A 135 -26.98 25.10 0.23
CA TYR A 135 -27.14 24.56 -1.13
C TYR A 135 -27.49 23.06 -1.08
N GLY A 136 -28.16 22.55 -2.12
CA GLY A 136 -28.76 21.20 -2.09
C GLY A 136 -29.91 21.10 -1.08
N PHE A 137 -30.32 19.87 -0.74
CA PHE A 137 -31.46 19.57 0.12
C PHE A 137 -32.71 20.39 -0.22
N LEU A 138 -33.08 21.37 0.60
CA LEU A 138 -34.29 22.18 0.48
C LEU A 138 -34.06 23.59 -0.12
N SER A 139 -32.84 23.91 -0.55
CA SER A 139 -32.47 25.27 -1.01
C SER A 139 -33.10 25.74 -2.33
N GLU A 140 -33.65 24.83 -3.13
CA GLU A 140 -34.41 25.13 -4.36
C GLU A 140 -35.88 24.69 -4.25
N ARG A 141 -36.36 24.40 -3.03
CA ARG A 141 -37.73 23.97 -2.76
C ARG A 141 -38.61 25.16 -2.43
N SER A 142 -39.41 25.61 -3.41
CA SER A 142 -40.35 26.73 -3.24
C SER A 142 -41.41 26.44 -2.16
N ASP A 143 -41.78 25.19 -1.95
CA ASP A 143 -42.65 24.75 -0.85
C ASP A 143 -41.96 24.87 0.53
N PHE A 144 -40.63 24.70 0.62
CA PHE A 144 -39.89 24.99 1.85
C PHE A 144 -39.74 26.49 2.11
N ALA A 145 -39.39 27.26 1.06
CA ALA A 145 -39.34 28.72 1.15
C ALA A 145 -40.69 29.30 1.59
N LYS A 146 -41.80 28.80 1.01
CA LYS A 146 -43.15 29.14 1.41
C LYS A 146 -43.48 28.70 2.84
N ALA A 147 -43.11 27.47 3.24
CA ALA A 147 -43.34 27.01 4.61
C ALA A 147 -42.61 27.86 5.66
N CYS A 148 -41.43 28.40 5.35
CA CYS A 148 -40.74 29.38 6.21
C CYS A 148 -41.59 30.66 6.36
N VAL A 149 -42.00 31.26 5.23
CA VAL A 149 -42.78 32.51 5.20
C VAL A 149 -44.14 32.36 5.88
N ASP A 150 -44.86 31.28 5.61
CA ASP A 150 -46.15 30.96 6.23
C ASP A 150 -46.03 30.71 7.75
N ALA A 151 -44.88 30.23 8.21
CA ALA A 151 -44.54 30.05 9.63
C ALA A 151 -44.05 31.33 10.33
N GLY A 152 -43.89 32.45 9.60
CA GLY A 152 -43.37 33.72 10.10
C GLY A 152 -41.84 33.84 10.12
N ILE A 153 -41.12 32.86 9.57
CA ILE A 153 -39.66 32.75 9.60
C ILE A 153 -39.06 33.28 8.30
N LYS A 154 -38.01 34.11 8.37
CA LYS A 154 -37.34 34.64 7.17
C LYS A 154 -36.56 33.52 6.44
N PHE A 155 -36.95 33.22 5.20
CA PHE A 155 -36.11 32.43 4.31
C PHE A 155 -34.92 33.28 3.80
N ILE A 156 -33.68 32.80 3.94
CA ILE A 156 -32.50 33.46 3.37
C ILE A 156 -32.26 32.95 1.95
N GLY A 157 -32.97 33.57 1.00
CA GLY A 157 -32.92 33.26 -0.43
C GLY A 157 -33.92 34.12 -1.20
N PRO A 158 -34.19 33.82 -2.48
CA PRO A 158 -35.23 34.48 -3.26
C PRO A 158 -36.64 34.17 -2.73
N SER A 159 -37.64 34.96 -3.15
CA SER A 159 -39.04 34.69 -2.78
C SER A 159 -39.50 33.31 -3.30
N PRO A 160 -40.51 32.67 -2.67
CA PRO A 160 -41.00 31.35 -3.08
C PRO A 160 -41.43 31.29 -4.56
N GLU A 161 -41.97 32.38 -5.08
CA GLU A 161 -42.40 32.53 -6.48
C GLU A 161 -41.19 32.59 -7.43
N VAL A 162 -40.12 33.28 -7.05
CA VAL A 162 -38.86 33.33 -7.80
C VAL A 162 -38.17 31.97 -7.78
N VAL A 163 -38.11 31.30 -6.62
CA VAL A 163 -37.59 29.93 -6.49
C VAL A 163 -38.37 28.96 -7.38
N GLN A 164 -39.71 29.04 -7.41
CA GLN A 164 -40.53 28.20 -8.28
C GLN A 164 -40.28 28.49 -9.78
N ARG A 165 -40.32 29.77 -10.19
CA ARG A 165 -40.18 30.20 -11.59
C ARG A 165 -38.79 29.90 -12.16
N MET A 166 -37.76 29.95 -11.33
CA MET A 166 -36.36 29.68 -11.73
C MET A 166 -35.96 28.21 -11.59
N GLY A 167 -36.59 27.45 -10.68
CA GLY A 167 -36.36 26.01 -10.52
C GLY A 167 -36.99 25.15 -11.63
N ASP A 168 -38.10 25.61 -12.22
CA ASP A 168 -38.65 25.00 -13.44
C ASP A 168 -37.85 25.43 -14.68
N LYS A 169 -37.28 24.45 -15.40
CA LYS A 169 -36.38 24.71 -16.53
C LYS A 169 -37.07 25.21 -17.79
N VAL A 170 -38.39 25.00 -17.91
CA VAL A 170 -39.19 25.51 -19.03
C VAL A 170 -39.55 26.97 -18.76
N GLU A 171 -40.08 27.28 -17.57
CA GLU A 171 -40.42 28.66 -17.19
C GLU A 171 -39.18 29.56 -17.00
N ALA A 172 -38.04 29.02 -16.55
CA ALA A 172 -36.78 29.76 -16.49
C ALA A 172 -36.26 30.14 -17.89
N ARG A 173 -36.30 29.21 -18.87
CA ARG A 173 -35.89 29.49 -20.26
C ARG A 173 -36.86 30.41 -20.99
N LYS A 174 -38.15 30.33 -20.69
CA LYS A 174 -39.16 31.27 -21.15
C LYS A 174 -38.91 32.67 -20.58
N ALA A 175 -38.69 32.79 -19.27
CA ALA A 175 -38.32 34.06 -18.63
C ALA A 175 -37.01 34.67 -19.18
N ALA A 176 -36.00 33.84 -19.47
CA ALA A 176 -34.78 34.28 -20.15
C ALA A 176 -35.08 34.81 -21.57
N SER A 177 -35.92 34.11 -22.34
CA SER A 177 -36.33 34.52 -23.68
C SER A 177 -37.13 35.83 -23.68
N ASP A 178 -38.08 35.97 -22.74
CA ASP A 178 -38.89 37.17 -22.54
C ASP A 178 -38.03 38.38 -22.08
N ALA A 179 -37.02 38.12 -21.25
CA ALA A 179 -35.98 39.10 -20.90
C ALA A 179 -35.04 39.43 -22.08
N GLY A 180 -35.17 38.75 -23.22
CA GLY A 180 -34.31 38.92 -24.40
C GLY A 180 -32.88 38.41 -24.20
N VAL A 181 -32.68 37.45 -23.29
CA VAL A 181 -31.42 36.70 -23.10
C VAL A 181 -31.44 35.47 -24.01
N ARG A 182 -30.31 35.18 -24.65
CA ARG A 182 -30.21 34.06 -25.60
C ARG A 182 -30.23 32.71 -24.87
N VAL A 183 -31.23 31.88 -25.15
CA VAL A 183 -31.33 30.50 -24.66
C VAL A 183 -30.82 29.48 -25.70
N VAL A 184 -30.48 28.27 -25.26
CA VAL A 184 -30.18 27.15 -26.17
C VAL A 184 -31.43 26.85 -27.03
N PRO A 185 -31.30 26.64 -28.37
CA PRO A 185 -32.42 26.19 -29.20
C PRO A 185 -32.95 24.83 -28.72
N GLY A 186 -34.25 24.72 -28.47
CA GLY A 186 -34.87 23.51 -27.95
C GLY A 186 -36.39 23.46 -28.18
N THR A 187 -37.04 22.42 -27.67
CA THR A 187 -38.51 22.31 -27.73
C THR A 187 -39.18 23.41 -26.89
N PRO A 188 -40.34 23.95 -27.32
CA PRO A 188 -41.05 25.03 -26.61
C PRO A 188 -41.72 24.57 -25.29
N GLY A 189 -41.67 23.27 -25.01
CA GLY A 189 -42.15 22.63 -23.78
C GLY A 189 -41.67 21.17 -23.73
N PRO A 190 -42.21 20.37 -22.79
CA PRO A 190 -41.92 18.94 -22.71
C PRO A 190 -42.41 18.16 -23.95
N VAL A 191 -41.81 16.98 -24.13
CA VAL A 191 -42.11 15.99 -25.17
C VAL A 191 -42.30 14.65 -24.49
N GLU A 192 -43.41 13.97 -24.82
CA GLU A 192 -43.85 12.73 -24.17
C GLU A 192 -43.73 11.49 -25.08
N SER A 193 -43.35 11.67 -26.36
CA SER A 193 -43.23 10.57 -27.33
C SER A 193 -41.93 10.64 -28.16
N ALA A 194 -41.44 9.46 -28.55
CA ALA A 194 -40.22 9.32 -29.34
C ALA A 194 -40.36 9.85 -30.78
N GLU A 195 -41.59 9.85 -31.32
CA GLU A 195 -41.91 10.36 -32.66
C GLU A 195 -41.77 11.89 -32.70
N ALA A 196 -42.27 12.58 -31.68
CA ALA A 196 -42.12 14.02 -31.54
C ALA A 196 -40.64 14.42 -31.28
N ALA A 197 -39.91 13.60 -30.51
CA ALA A 197 -38.46 13.76 -30.34
C ALA A 197 -37.71 13.59 -31.68
N LEU A 198 -38.09 12.61 -32.50
CA LEU A 198 -37.50 12.35 -33.82
C LEU A 198 -37.79 13.47 -34.82
N GLU A 199 -39.01 14.04 -34.82
CA GLU A 199 -39.34 15.16 -35.71
C GLU A 199 -38.55 16.42 -35.35
N PHE A 200 -38.40 16.72 -34.04
CA PHE A 200 -37.51 17.80 -33.58
C PHE A 200 -36.06 17.59 -34.06
N CYS A 201 -35.55 16.35 -34.00
CA CYS A 201 -34.19 16.02 -34.49
C CYS A 201 -34.03 16.24 -36.00
N LYS A 202 -35.07 16.01 -36.82
CA LYS A 202 -35.06 16.33 -38.26
C LYS A 202 -35.06 17.85 -38.49
N GLN A 203 -35.90 18.57 -37.74
CA GLN A 203 -36.12 20.02 -37.93
C GLN A 203 -34.92 20.86 -37.48
N HIS A 204 -34.28 20.52 -36.35
CA HIS A 204 -33.20 21.30 -35.75
C HIS A 204 -31.80 20.71 -35.95
N GLY A 205 -31.72 19.50 -36.51
CA GLY A 205 -30.47 18.78 -36.74
C GLY A 205 -29.90 18.11 -35.48
N LEU A 206 -28.80 17.39 -35.68
CA LEU A 206 -28.05 16.69 -34.65
C LEU A 206 -26.65 17.32 -34.47
N PRO A 207 -25.99 17.17 -33.30
CA PRO A 207 -26.45 16.45 -32.12
C PRO A 207 -27.47 17.22 -31.26
N VAL A 208 -28.31 16.47 -30.55
CA VAL A 208 -29.23 16.99 -29.53
C VAL A 208 -28.95 16.35 -28.17
N ILE A 209 -29.44 16.99 -27.11
CA ILE A 209 -29.45 16.42 -25.76
C ILE A 209 -30.89 16.36 -25.25
N PHE A 210 -31.27 15.19 -24.76
CA PHE A 210 -32.51 14.96 -24.02
C PHE A 210 -32.23 15.28 -22.55
N LYS A 211 -33.15 16.00 -21.91
CA LYS A 211 -33.08 16.38 -20.49
C LYS A 211 -34.43 16.14 -19.83
N ALA A 212 -34.46 15.60 -18.62
CA ALA A 212 -35.67 15.54 -17.80
C ALA A 212 -36.19 16.97 -17.50
N ALA A 213 -37.48 17.23 -17.75
CA ALA A 213 -38.09 18.56 -17.53
C ALA A 213 -38.10 18.94 -16.05
N TYR A 214 -38.36 17.95 -15.17
CA TYR A 214 -38.48 18.11 -13.73
C TYR A 214 -37.31 17.46 -12.98
N GLY A 215 -36.08 17.61 -13.51
CA GLY A 215 -34.90 16.89 -13.04
C GLY A 215 -33.60 17.71 -12.96
N GLY A 216 -32.69 17.26 -12.10
CA GLY A 216 -31.38 17.88 -11.84
C GLY A 216 -30.27 16.86 -11.57
N GLY A 217 -29.02 17.35 -11.43
CA GLY A 217 -27.89 16.51 -11.04
C GLY A 217 -27.39 15.50 -12.10
N GLY A 218 -27.67 15.75 -13.38
CA GLY A 218 -27.11 14.96 -14.51
C GLY A 218 -27.79 13.61 -14.79
N ARG A 219 -28.86 13.26 -14.07
CA ARG A 219 -29.67 12.05 -14.31
C ARG A 219 -30.83 12.34 -15.26
N GLY A 220 -31.25 11.34 -16.06
CA GLY A 220 -32.25 11.53 -17.10
C GLY A 220 -31.74 12.40 -18.26
N MET A 221 -30.45 12.31 -18.57
CA MET A 221 -29.80 13.07 -19.66
C MET A 221 -29.13 12.14 -20.67
N ARG A 222 -29.36 12.37 -21.97
CA ARG A 222 -28.77 11.58 -23.08
C ARG A 222 -28.41 12.48 -24.25
N VAL A 223 -27.15 12.43 -24.72
CA VAL A 223 -26.74 13.06 -25.99
C VAL A 223 -27.00 12.09 -27.12
N VAL A 224 -27.71 12.53 -28.16
CA VAL A 224 -28.02 11.72 -29.35
C VAL A 224 -27.33 12.31 -30.57
N ARG A 225 -26.61 11.44 -31.28
CA ARG A 225 -25.73 11.81 -32.41
C ARG A 225 -26.21 11.27 -33.77
N ASN A 226 -26.99 10.18 -33.79
CA ASN A 226 -27.58 9.62 -35.00
C ASN A 226 -29.11 9.56 -34.88
N LEU A 227 -29.83 9.73 -36.00
CA LEU A 227 -31.31 9.67 -36.01
C LEU A 227 -31.86 8.29 -35.63
N GLN A 228 -31.08 7.22 -35.84
CA GLN A 228 -31.46 5.84 -35.49
C GLN A 228 -31.55 5.63 -33.97
N ASP A 229 -30.69 6.33 -33.20
CA ASP A 229 -30.56 6.13 -31.75
C ASP A 229 -31.63 6.90 -30.94
N VAL A 230 -32.40 7.78 -31.60
CA VAL A 230 -33.37 8.69 -30.98
C VAL A 230 -34.39 7.93 -30.14
N THR A 231 -35.07 6.93 -30.73
CA THR A 231 -36.17 6.21 -30.09
C THR A 231 -35.70 5.42 -28.86
N GLU A 232 -34.54 4.76 -28.95
CA GLU A 232 -33.99 4.02 -27.80
C GLU A 232 -33.57 4.97 -26.67
N ASN A 233 -32.81 6.03 -27.00
CA ASN A 233 -32.34 6.98 -25.99
C ASN A 233 -33.48 7.79 -25.36
N PHE A 234 -34.57 8.06 -26.10
CA PHE A 234 -35.75 8.74 -25.57
C PHE A 234 -36.44 7.83 -24.54
N ASN A 235 -36.75 6.60 -24.91
CA ASN A 235 -37.41 5.63 -24.02
C ASN A 235 -36.57 5.35 -22.76
N ARG A 236 -35.23 5.28 -22.90
CA ARG A 236 -34.31 5.09 -21.77
C ARG A 236 -34.23 6.33 -20.88
N ALA A 237 -34.12 7.53 -21.44
CA ALA A 237 -34.12 8.78 -20.68
C ALA A 237 -35.46 9.01 -19.95
N TYR A 238 -36.58 8.71 -20.61
CA TYR A 238 -37.94 8.82 -20.05
C TYR A 238 -38.12 7.86 -18.86
N SER A 239 -37.69 6.60 -19.01
CA SER A 239 -37.73 5.62 -17.91
C SER A 239 -36.81 6.01 -16.74
N GLU A 240 -35.62 6.53 -17.04
CA GLU A 240 -34.67 7.02 -16.04
C GLU A 240 -35.22 8.24 -15.27
N ALA A 241 -35.85 9.19 -15.98
CA ALA A 241 -36.50 10.35 -15.39
C ALA A 241 -37.72 9.95 -14.54
N LEU A 242 -38.59 9.09 -15.05
CA LEU A 242 -39.77 8.58 -14.34
C LEU A 242 -39.37 7.88 -13.03
N SER A 243 -38.34 7.03 -13.06
CA SER A 243 -37.84 6.31 -11.88
C SER A 243 -37.07 7.20 -10.89
N ALA A 244 -36.51 8.34 -11.32
CA ALA A 244 -35.69 9.21 -10.47
C ALA A 244 -36.46 10.41 -9.88
N PHE A 245 -37.46 10.92 -10.62
CA PHE A 245 -38.17 12.16 -10.32
C PHE A 245 -39.70 11.99 -10.26
N GLY A 246 -40.23 10.79 -10.52
CA GLY A 246 -41.68 10.51 -10.53
C GLY A 246 -42.41 11.03 -11.78
N ASN A 247 -41.71 11.71 -12.70
CA ASN A 247 -42.24 12.20 -13.96
C ASN A 247 -41.22 11.92 -15.09
N GLY A 248 -41.66 11.26 -16.16
CA GLY A 248 -40.82 10.88 -17.30
C GLY A 248 -40.60 11.99 -18.32
N ALA A 249 -41.38 13.08 -18.27
CA ALA A 249 -41.40 14.11 -19.31
C ALA A 249 -40.00 14.72 -19.58
N LEU A 250 -39.60 14.70 -20.85
CA LEU A 250 -38.30 15.20 -21.31
C LEU A 250 -38.49 16.50 -22.08
N PHE A 251 -37.43 17.30 -22.23
CA PHE A 251 -37.32 18.31 -23.27
C PHE A 251 -36.04 18.10 -24.08
N LEU A 252 -36.02 18.62 -25.30
CA LEU A 252 -34.90 18.49 -26.22
C LEU A 252 -34.21 19.84 -26.40
N GLU A 253 -32.89 19.82 -26.49
CA GLU A 253 -32.05 20.96 -26.84
C GLU A 253 -31.03 20.57 -27.90
N LYS A 254 -30.61 21.54 -28.72
CA LYS A 254 -29.38 21.40 -29.52
C LYS A 254 -28.20 21.19 -28.56
N PHE A 255 -27.45 20.11 -28.75
CA PHE A 255 -26.26 19.86 -27.94
C PHE A 255 -25.13 20.78 -28.41
N ILE A 256 -24.71 21.70 -27.55
CA ILE A 256 -23.51 22.50 -27.79
C ILE A 256 -22.30 21.59 -27.55
N GLU A 257 -21.43 21.45 -28.56
CA GLU A 257 -20.24 20.61 -28.48
C GLU A 257 -19.04 21.41 -27.95
N ARG A 258 -18.27 20.80 -27.03
CA ARG A 258 -17.14 21.43 -26.33
C ARG A 258 -17.41 22.87 -25.82
N PRO A 259 -18.53 23.15 -25.13
CA PRO A 259 -18.75 24.45 -24.52
C PRO A 259 -17.83 24.64 -23.32
N ARG A 260 -17.47 25.89 -23.06
CA ARG A 260 -17.12 26.36 -21.72
C ARG A 260 -18.40 26.55 -20.92
N HIS A 261 -18.41 26.09 -19.67
CA HIS A 261 -19.48 26.34 -18.72
C HIS A 261 -19.09 27.58 -17.91
N ILE A 262 -19.70 28.72 -18.23
CA ILE A 262 -19.44 30.01 -17.58
C ILE A 262 -20.69 30.44 -16.83
N GLU A 263 -20.54 30.93 -15.61
CA GLU A 263 -21.67 31.29 -14.76
C GLU A 263 -21.44 32.64 -14.10
N VAL A 264 -22.51 33.43 -13.91
CA VAL A 264 -22.43 34.79 -13.38
C VAL A 264 -23.06 34.83 -11.99
N GLN A 265 -22.28 35.23 -11.00
CA GLN A 265 -22.78 35.48 -9.65
C GLN A 265 -23.64 36.74 -9.65
N ILE A 266 -24.89 36.63 -9.22
CA ILE A 266 -25.80 37.76 -9.04
C ILE A 266 -26.13 37.97 -7.55
N LEU A 267 -26.48 39.20 -7.22
CA LEU A 267 -26.98 39.61 -5.91
C LEU A 267 -28.05 40.69 -6.11
N GLY A 268 -29.25 40.50 -5.56
CA GLY A 268 -30.39 41.43 -5.69
C GLY A 268 -31.01 41.83 -4.36
N ASP A 269 -31.65 43.00 -4.29
CA ASP A 269 -32.39 43.47 -3.11
C ASP A 269 -33.89 43.66 -3.35
N ARG A 270 -34.62 43.89 -2.25
CA ARG A 270 -36.08 44.03 -2.21
C ARG A 270 -36.64 45.29 -2.84
N VAL A 271 -35.80 46.22 -3.32
CA VAL A 271 -36.24 47.41 -4.06
C VAL A 271 -35.86 47.34 -5.55
N GLY A 272 -35.32 46.20 -6.00
CA GLY A 272 -35.03 45.93 -7.41
C GLY A 272 -33.62 46.32 -7.87
N ASN A 273 -32.70 46.68 -6.96
CA ASN A 273 -31.29 46.78 -7.34
C ASN A 273 -30.73 45.37 -7.54
N VAL A 274 -29.95 45.19 -8.61
CA VAL A 274 -29.23 43.93 -8.89
C VAL A 274 -27.84 44.26 -9.40
N ILE A 275 -26.83 43.51 -8.94
CA ILE A 275 -25.44 43.59 -9.36
C ILE A 275 -24.89 42.20 -9.71
N HIS A 276 -23.83 42.15 -10.52
CA HIS A 276 -23.02 40.95 -10.74
C HIS A 276 -21.68 41.04 -10.00
N LEU A 277 -21.23 39.92 -9.43
CA LEU A 277 -19.90 39.76 -8.84
C LEU A 277 -18.94 39.04 -9.81
N TYR A 278 -19.03 39.40 -11.09
CA TYR A 278 -18.35 38.75 -12.22
C TYR A 278 -18.68 37.25 -12.39
N GLU A 279 -17.98 36.62 -13.32
CA GLU A 279 -18.19 35.25 -13.74
C GLU A 279 -17.18 34.25 -13.14
N ARG A 280 -17.58 32.98 -13.09
CA ARG A 280 -16.73 31.81 -12.82
C ARG A 280 -16.68 30.91 -14.05
N ASP A 281 -15.54 30.27 -14.28
CA ASP A 281 -15.39 29.16 -15.21
C ASP A 281 -15.45 27.84 -14.44
N CYS A 282 -16.47 27.04 -14.74
CA CYS A 282 -16.72 25.73 -14.14
C CYS A 282 -16.70 24.62 -15.20
N SER A 283 -15.91 24.80 -16.27
CA SER A 283 -15.80 23.87 -17.41
C SER A 283 -15.08 22.57 -17.06
N VAL A 284 -14.26 22.53 -16.00
CA VAL A 284 -13.56 21.31 -15.58
C VAL A 284 -14.54 20.35 -14.90
N GLN A 285 -15.18 19.53 -15.73
CA GLN A 285 -16.26 18.63 -15.35
C GLN A 285 -15.94 17.17 -15.66
N ARG A 286 -16.48 16.27 -14.86
CA ARG A 286 -16.50 14.82 -15.12
C ARG A 286 -17.96 14.37 -15.13
N ARG A 287 -18.45 13.80 -16.24
CA ARG A 287 -19.86 13.37 -16.39
C ARG A 287 -20.87 14.48 -15.98
N HIS A 288 -20.61 15.71 -16.43
CA HIS A 288 -21.39 16.92 -16.10
C HIS A 288 -21.41 17.34 -14.61
N GLN A 289 -20.48 16.84 -13.79
CA GLN A 289 -20.26 17.31 -12.41
C GLN A 289 -19.01 18.19 -12.33
N LYS A 290 -19.13 19.38 -11.74
CA LYS A 290 -18.04 20.36 -11.55
C LYS A 290 -17.00 19.83 -10.55
N VAL A 291 -15.71 19.93 -10.89
CA VAL A 291 -14.58 19.39 -10.08
C VAL A 291 -13.59 20.47 -9.65
N VAL A 292 -13.32 21.42 -10.55
CA VAL A 292 -12.42 22.56 -10.33
C VAL A 292 -13.10 23.80 -10.91
N GLU A 293 -13.13 24.88 -10.14
CA GLU A 293 -13.79 26.14 -10.50
C GLU A 293 -12.80 27.31 -10.41
N ILE A 294 -12.88 28.26 -11.34
CA ILE A 294 -11.93 29.37 -11.49
C ILE A 294 -12.69 30.70 -11.53
N ALA A 295 -12.20 31.74 -10.84
CA ALA A 295 -12.69 33.12 -10.99
C ALA A 295 -11.50 34.08 -11.17
N PRO A 296 -11.58 35.09 -12.06
CA PRO A 296 -12.52 35.21 -13.18
C PRO A 296 -12.26 34.13 -14.24
N ALA A 297 -13.07 34.04 -15.29
CA ALA A 297 -12.88 33.08 -16.37
C ALA A 297 -11.58 33.38 -17.18
N PRO A 298 -10.62 32.42 -17.29
CA PRO A 298 -9.38 32.63 -18.03
C PRO A 298 -9.61 32.94 -19.51
N HIS A 299 -8.85 33.87 -20.08
CA HIS A 299 -8.89 34.21 -21.52
C HIS A 299 -10.28 34.53 -22.09
N LEU A 300 -11.24 34.93 -21.25
CA LEU A 300 -12.55 35.41 -21.69
C LEU A 300 -12.43 36.89 -22.10
N ASP A 301 -12.87 37.18 -23.33
CA ASP A 301 -12.93 38.55 -23.87
C ASP A 301 -13.77 39.48 -22.97
N GLU A 302 -13.35 40.74 -22.85
CA GLU A 302 -13.97 41.72 -21.97
C GLU A 302 -15.34 42.18 -22.49
N THR A 303 -15.52 42.30 -23.81
CA THR A 303 -16.81 42.65 -24.41
C THR A 303 -17.83 41.54 -24.18
N LEU A 304 -17.42 40.29 -24.41
CA LEU A 304 -18.20 39.08 -24.17
C LEU A 304 -18.56 38.92 -22.67
N ARG A 305 -17.58 39.08 -21.77
CA ARG A 305 -17.78 39.11 -20.31
C ARG A 305 -18.84 40.13 -19.93
N ASN A 306 -18.68 41.39 -20.35
CA ASN A 306 -19.55 42.48 -19.95
C ASN A 306 -20.98 42.30 -20.50
N LYS A 307 -21.13 41.74 -21.71
CA LYS A 307 -22.43 41.42 -22.30
C LYS A 307 -23.15 40.28 -21.55
N MET A 308 -22.46 39.18 -21.26
CA MET A 308 -23.00 38.04 -20.52
C MET A 308 -23.35 38.40 -19.07
N ASN A 309 -22.51 39.19 -18.40
CA ASN A 309 -22.79 39.75 -17.07
C ASN A 309 -24.02 40.67 -17.08
N SER A 310 -24.16 41.50 -18.12
CA SER A 310 -25.34 42.37 -18.30
C SER A 310 -26.62 41.57 -18.52
N ASP A 311 -26.58 40.50 -19.34
CA ASP A 311 -27.72 39.62 -19.57
C ASP A 311 -28.17 38.89 -18.30
N ALA A 312 -27.23 38.47 -17.43
CA ALA A 312 -27.54 37.88 -16.13
C ALA A 312 -28.25 38.87 -15.19
N VAL A 313 -27.75 40.10 -15.08
CA VAL A 313 -28.40 41.18 -14.31
C VAL A 313 -29.78 41.51 -14.88
N LYS A 314 -29.92 41.58 -16.20
CA LYS A 314 -31.19 41.87 -16.89
C LYS A 314 -32.25 40.78 -16.66
N LEU A 315 -31.87 39.50 -16.69
CA LEU A 315 -32.75 38.38 -16.34
C LEU A 315 -33.19 38.46 -14.87
N ALA A 316 -32.25 38.67 -13.96
CA ALA A 316 -32.52 38.81 -12.53
C ALA A 316 -33.48 39.98 -12.23
N GLN A 317 -33.28 41.15 -12.87
CA GLN A 317 -34.21 42.29 -12.79
C GLN A 317 -35.60 41.94 -13.35
N PHE A 318 -35.67 41.27 -14.50
CA PHE A 318 -36.94 40.89 -15.15
C PHE A 318 -37.78 39.90 -14.32
N VAL A 319 -37.16 39.07 -13.48
CA VAL A 319 -37.86 38.12 -12.61
C VAL A 319 -38.09 38.64 -11.18
N GLY A 320 -37.60 39.83 -10.84
CA GLY A 320 -37.71 40.40 -9.48
C GLY A 320 -36.82 39.69 -8.46
N TYR A 321 -35.61 39.29 -8.87
CA TYR A 321 -34.73 38.44 -8.07
C TYR A 321 -34.17 39.16 -6.83
N GLU A 322 -34.45 38.63 -5.63
CA GLU A 322 -33.81 39.04 -4.37
C GLU A 322 -32.77 38.01 -3.89
N ASN A 323 -31.86 38.44 -3.01
CA ASN A 323 -30.81 37.62 -2.41
C ASN A 323 -29.72 37.16 -3.42
N ALA A 324 -28.91 36.16 -3.07
CA ALA A 324 -27.83 35.67 -3.93
C ALA A 324 -28.28 34.51 -4.84
N GLY A 325 -27.81 34.54 -6.09
CA GLY A 325 -28.07 33.52 -7.10
C GLY A 325 -26.93 33.35 -8.10
N THR A 326 -27.06 32.43 -9.04
CA THR A 326 -26.13 32.33 -10.17
C THR A 326 -26.85 31.97 -11.47
N THR A 327 -26.52 32.69 -12.53
CA THR A 327 -27.03 32.44 -13.89
C THR A 327 -25.98 31.64 -14.67
N GLU A 328 -26.30 30.41 -15.10
CA GLU A 328 -25.37 29.54 -15.82
C GLU A 328 -25.55 29.64 -17.35
N PHE A 329 -24.43 29.65 -18.07
CA PHE A 329 -24.34 29.74 -19.52
C PHE A 329 -23.40 28.67 -20.11
N LEU A 330 -23.70 28.21 -21.32
CA LEU A 330 -22.78 27.49 -22.19
C LEU A 330 -22.25 28.44 -23.25
N LEU A 331 -20.93 28.65 -23.27
CA LEU A 331 -20.20 29.45 -24.25
C LEU A 331 -19.53 28.53 -25.28
N ASP A 332 -19.85 28.72 -26.56
CA ASP A 332 -19.27 27.93 -27.66
C ASP A 332 -17.94 28.49 -28.19
N LYS A 333 -17.27 27.69 -29.03
CA LYS A 333 -15.98 28.03 -29.66
C LYS A 333 -16.00 29.22 -30.62
N ASN A 334 -17.18 29.72 -30.99
CA ASN A 334 -17.37 30.84 -31.90
C ASN A 334 -17.57 32.17 -31.14
N GLY A 335 -17.63 32.13 -29.80
CA GLY A 335 -17.92 33.28 -28.95
C GLY A 335 -19.40 33.46 -28.62
N GLU A 336 -20.26 32.50 -28.99
CA GLU A 336 -21.71 32.58 -28.76
C GLU A 336 -22.10 31.84 -27.48
N TYR A 337 -22.84 32.52 -26.61
CA TYR A 337 -23.27 31.98 -25.32
C TYR A 337 -24.79 31.81 -25.23
N TYR A 338 -25.20 30.82 -24.44
CA TYR A 338 -26.57 30.37 -24.30
C TYR A 338 -26.89 30.11 -22.82
N PHE A 339 -27.93 30.76 -22.30
CA PHE A 339 -28.48 30.49 -20.98
C PHE A 339 -28.98 29.04 -20.85
N ILE A 340 -28.71 28.41 -19.71
CA ILE A 340 -29.18 27.05 -19.38
C ILE A 340 -30.05 26.98 -18.13
N GLU A 341 -29.65 27.56 -16.99
CA GLU A 341 -30.45 27.56 -15.75
C GLU A 341 -30.05 28.71 -14.80
N VAL A 342 -30.94 29.06 -13.85
CA VAL A 342 -30.63 29.92 -12.70
C VAL A 342 -30.59 29.04 -11.45
N ASN A 343 -29.42 28.92 -10.83
CA ASN A 343 -29.30 28.34 -9.49
C ASN A 343 -29.86 29.38 -8.51
N ALA A 344 -31.05 29.11 -7.95
CA ALA A 344 -31.84 30.08 -7.16
C ALA A 344 -31.35 30.24 -5.70
N ARG A 345 -30.03 30.19 -5.49
CA ARG A 345 -29.35 30.04 -4.20
C ARG A 345 -27.84 30.31 -4.31
N LEU A 346 -27.13 30.20 -3.19
CA LEU A 346 -25.69 30.08 -3.16
C LEU A 346 -25.21 28.77 -3.83
N GLN A 347 -23.98 28.76 -4.33
CA GLN A 347 -23.29 27.58 -4.89
C GLN A 347 -22.05 27.19 -4.07
N VAL A 348 -21.52 25.99 -4.27
CA VAL A 348 -20.34 25.47 -3.54
C VAL A 348 -19.10 26.35 -3.83
N GLU A 349 -19.02 26.82 -5.07
CA GLU A 349 -18.01 27.64 -5.73
C GLU A 349 -18.13 29.16 -5.53
N HIS A 350 -19.05 29.64 -4.66
CA HIS A 350 -19.12 31.05 -4.28
C HIS A 350 -17.77 31.60 -3.77
N THR A 351 -16.98 30.74 -3.13
CA THR A 351 -15.70 31.01 -2.48
C THR A 351 -14.65 31.66 -3.40
N VAL A 352 -14.58 31.28 -4.68
CA VAL A 352 -13.63 31.90 -5.63
C VAL A 352 -14.05 33.33 -5.99
N THR A 353 -15.36 33.59 -6.09
CA THR A 353 -15.91 34.95 -6.28
C THR A 353 -15.61 35.84 -5.07
N GLU A 354 -15.77 35.32 -3.84
CA GLU A 354 -15.40 36.07 -2.63
C GLU A 354 -13.91 36.43 -2.59
N GLN A 355 -13.03 35.52 -3.05
CA GLN A 355 -11.58 35.78 -3.09
C GLN A 355 -11.15 36.81 -4.14
N VAL A 356 -11.81 36.89 -5.31
CA VAL A 356 -11.45 37.88 -6.34
C VAL A 356 -12.20 39.21 -6.23
N THR A 357 -13.32 39.28 -5.51
CA THR A 357 -14.09 40.54 -5.32
C THR A 357 -13.95 41.16 -3.94
N GLY A 358 -13.57 40.38 -2.92
CA GLY A 358 -13.53 40.83 -1.52
C GLY A 358 -14.92 40.95 -0.85
N VAL A 359 -16.00 40.60 -1.55
CA VAL A 359 -17.36 40.61 -1.02
C VAL A 359 -17.64 39.30 -0.30
N ASP A 360 -18.05 39.36 0.97
CA ASP A 360 -18.64 38.20 1.66
C ASP A 360 -20.08 38.01 1.20
N LEU A 361 -20.36 36.92 0.49
CA LEU A 361 -21.67 36.65 -0.07
C LEU A 361 -22.68 36.29 1.02
N VAL A 362 -22.29 35.51 2.03
CA VAL A 362 -23.21 34.98 3.04
C VAL A 362 -23.66 36.06 4.02
N GLN A 363 -22.74 36.93 4.48
CA GLN A 363 -23.11 38.11 5.25
C GLN A 363 -24.04 39.03 4.44
N SER A 364 -23.78 39.19 3.14
CA SER A 364 -24.64 39.98 2.24
C SER A 364 -26.04 39.37 2.09
N GLN A 365 -26.16 38.04 1.93
CA GLN A 365 -27.45 37.33 1.90
C GLN A 365 -28.27 37.58 3.17
N ILE A 366 -27.62 37.55 4.35
CA ILE A 366 -28.28 37.81 5.64
C ILE A 366 -28.72 39.27 5.74
N ARG A 367 -27.86 40.24 5.41
CA ARG A 367 -28.21 41.68 5.44
C ARG A 367 -29.37 42.04 4.49
N ILE A 368 -29.42 41.45 3.29
CA ILE A 368 -30.55 41.65 2.36
C ILE A 368 -31.85 41.11 2.98
N ALA A 369 -31.81 39.96 3.65
CA ALA A 369 -32.97 39.41 4.34
C ALA A 369 -33.39 40.21 5.60
N GLU A 370 -32.45 40.87 6.30
CA GLU A 370 -32.75 41.87 7.33
C GLU A 370 -33.55 43.05 6.78
N GLY A 371 -33.25 43.47 5.54
CA GLY A 371 -33.97 44.50 4.80
C GLY A 371 -33.11 45.60 4.19
N TYR A 372 -31.78 45.48 4.25
CA TYR A 372 -30.84 46.44 3.65
C TYR A 372 -30.85 46.39 2.12
N THR A 373 -30.64 47.53 1.49
CA THR A 373 -30.44 47.66 0.03
C THR A 373 -28.96 47.54 -0.35
N LEU A 374 -28.65 47.16 -1.60
CA LEU A 374 -27.27 47.01 -2.09
C LEU A 374 -26.46 48.33 -1.95
N PRO A 375 -27.02 49.54 -2.23
CA PRO A 375 -26.31 50.79 -2.00
C PRO A 375 -25.98 51.07 -0.53
N GLU A 376 -26.85 50.69 0.42
CA GLU A 376 -26.59 50.83 1.86
C GLU A 376 -25.46 49.90 2.33
N LEU A 377 -25.34 48.73 1.72
CA LEU A 377 -24.20 47.81 1.89
C LEU A 377 -22.94 48.26 1.13
N ASN A 378 -22.97 49.41 0.45
CA ASN A 378 -21.93 49.93 -0.45
C ASN A 378 -21.63 49.03 -1.67
N LEU A 379 -22.48 48.04 -1.96
CA LEU A 379 -22.37 47.10 -3.07
C LEU A 379 -23.02 47.68 -4.33
N THR A 380 -22.29 48.56 -5.01
CA THR A 380 -22.70 49.21 -6.26
C THR A 380 -21.76 48.79 -7.39
N GLN A 381 -22.28 48.58 -8.60
CA GLN A 381 -21.55 47.88 -9.67
C GLN A 381 -20.23 48.55 -10.07
N ASP A 382 -20.14 49.87 -9.93
CA ASP A 382 -18.95 50.70 -10.17
C ASP A 382 -17.81 50.44 -9.18
N ARG A 383 -18.09 49.83 -8.03
CA ARG A 383 -17.11 49.55 -6.95
C ARG A 383 -16.64 48.11 -6.90
N ILE A 384 -17.22 47.23 -7.71
CA ILE A 384 -16.91 45.79 -7.69
C ILE A 384 -15.79 45.56 -8.71
N HIS A 385 -14.60 45.25 -8.20
CA HIS A 385 -13.38 45.10 -9.00
C HIS A 385 -12.81 43.69 -8.86
N LEU A 386 -12.19 43.18 -9.93
CA LEU A 386 -11.47 41.91 -9.91
C LEU A 386 -10.05 42.10 -9.35
N SER A 387 -9.70 41.31 -8.35
CA SER A 387 -8.38 41.24 -7.74
C SER A 387 -7.77 39.87 -8.00
N GLY A 388 -6.98 39.75 -9.07
CA GLY A 388 -6.23 38.55 -9.42
C GLY A 388 -7.11 37.38 -9.88
N CYS A 389 -6.75 36.17 -9.46
CA CYS A 389 -7.41 34.91 -9.81
C CYS A 389 -7.51 33.98 -8.60
N ALA A 390 -8.63 33.28 -8.47
CA ALA A 390 -8.86 32.22 -7.48
C ALA A 390 -9.28 30.92 -8.15
N ILE A 391 -8.81 29.79 -7.61
CA ILE A 391 -9.17 28.43 -8.03
C ILE A 391 -9.69 27.67 -6.81
N GLN A 392 -10.82 26.97 -6.93
CA GLN A 392 -11.30 25.99 -5.96
C GLN A 392 -11.04 24.56 -6.46
N CYS A 393 -10.65 23.68 -5.55
CA CYS A 393 -10.64 22.24 -5.75
C CYS A 393 -11.40 21.55 -4.60
N ARG A 394 -12.35 20.67 -4.97
CA ARG A 394 -13.14 19.88 -4.02
C ARG A 394 -12.36 18.61 -3.66
N MET A 395 -11.80 18.53 -2.45
CA MET A 395 -11.08 17.33 -2.02
C MET A 395 -12.05 16.32 -1.38
N THR A 396 -12.18 15.15 -2.02
CA THR A 396 -13.15 14.12 -1.65
C THR A 396 -12.49 12.80 -1.27
N THR A 397 -13.24 11.86 -0.67
CA THR A 397 -12.78 10.46 -0.43
C THR A 397 -12.88 9.54 -1.65
N GLU A 398 -13.28 10.05 -2.82
CA GLU A 398 -13.38 9.23 -4.03
C GLU A 398 -12.00 8.68 -4.41
N ASP A 399 -11.88 7.34 -4.61
CA ASP A 399 -10.65 6.73 -5.13
C ASP A 399 -10.66 6.78 -6.66
N PRO A 400 -9.82 7.62 -7.31
CA PRO A 400 -9.83 7.76 -8.77
C PRO A 400 -9.45 6.47 -9.49
N ALA A 401 -8.64 5.60 -8.87
CA ALA A 401 -8.27 4.29 -9.42
C ALA A 401 -9.44 3.29 -9.39
N ARG A 402 -10.47 3.53 -8.57
CA ARG A 402 -11.69 2.71 -8.48
C ARG A 402 -12.90 3.44 -9.06
N SER A 403 -12.72 4.08 -10.22
CA SER A 403 -13.76 4.84 -10.93
C SER A 403 -14.43 5.95 -10.10
N PHE A 404 -13.73 6.50 -9.10
CA PHE A 404 -14.22 7.51 -8.16
C PHE A 404 -15.32 6.96 -7.21
N GLN A 405 -15.24 5.69 -6.83
CA GLN A 405 -16.02 5.17 -5.71
C GLN A 405 -15.61 5.90 -4.40
N PRO A 406 -16.56 6.49 -3.64
CA PRO A 406 -16.27 7.06 -2.33
C PRO A 406 -15.71 6.02 -1.35
N ASP A 407 -14.55 6.32 -0.75
CA ASP A 407 -14.00 5.54 0.35
C ASP A 407 -14.57 6.03 1.70
N THR A 408 -14.58 5.13 2.71
CA THR A 408 -15.22 5.36 4.01
C THR A 408 -14.39 4.75 5.15
N GLY A 409 -14.56 5.27 6.36
CA GLY A 409 -13.79 4.83 7.53
C GLY A 409 -13.17 5.99 8.30
N ARG A 410 -12.18 5.69 9.14
CA ARG A 410 -11.55 6.65 10.06
C ARG A 410 -10.36 7.34 9.42
N ILE A 411 -10.30 8.67 9.51
CA ILE A 411 -9.11 9.45 9.14
C ILE A 411 -8.05 9.26 10.24
N GLU A 412 -6.97 8.54 9.95
CA GLU A 412 -5.85 8.29 10.87
C GLU A 412 -4.93 9.51 11.03
N VAL A 413 -4.72 10.24 9.93
CA VAL A 413 -3.88 11.44 9.87
C VAL A 413 -4.61 12.48 9.05
N PHE A 414 -4.66 13.69 9.55
CA PHE A 414 -5.06 14.87 8.80
C PHE A 414 -4.03 15.98 9.05
N ARG A 415 -3.31 16.40 8.01
CA ARG A 415 -2.59 17.67 7.96
C ARG A 415 -3.09 18.45 6.76
N SER A 416 -3.41 19.71 6.96
CA SER A 416 -3.77 20.70 5.95
C SER A 416 -2.53 21.25 5.21
N GLY A 417 -2.74 21.72 3.98
CA GLY A 417 -1.78 22.59 3.28
C GLY A 417 -2.25 24.03 3.39
N GLU A 418 -1.45 24.90 4.01
CA GLU A 418 -1.88 26.22 4.51
C GLU A 418 -0.92 27.34 4.10
N GLY A 419 -1.30 28.61 4.30
CA GLY A 419 -0.43 29.78 4.10
C GLY A 419 -0.98 30.83 3.14
N MET A 420 -0.12 31.76 2.73
CA MET A 420 -0.53 33.02 2.08
C MET A 420 -1.35 32.82 0.80
N GLY A 421 -2.65 33.17 0.86
CA GLY A 421 -3.61 32.99 -0.24
C GLY A 421 -4.03 31.53 -0.45
N ILE A 422 -4.09 30.74 0.63
CA ILE A 422 -4.89 29.51 0.70
C ILE A 422 -6.02 29.73 1.70
N ARG A 423 -7.26 29.41 1.30
CA ARG A 423 -8.45 29.35 2.15
C ARG A 423 -8.94 27.90 2.21
N LEU A 424 -9.39 27.47 3.38
CA LEU A 424 -9.87 26.10 3.64
C LEU A 424 -11.26 26.12 4.27
N ASP A 425 -12.24 25.56 3.57
CA ASP A 425 -13.59 25.33 4.09
C ASP A 425 -13.80 23.82 4.25
N SER A 426 -13.67 23.33 5.50
CA SER A 426 -13.72 21.90 5.85
C SER A 426 -15.13 21.48 6.27
N ALA A 427 -15.57 20.29 5.84
CA ALA A 427 -16.85 19.73 6.25
C ALA A 427 -16.77 19.10 7.65
N SER A 428 -16.00 18.03 7.78
CA SER A 428 -15.69 17.34 9.06
C SER A 428 -14.33 16.63 9.02
N ALA A 429 -13.39 17.08 8.19
CA ALA A 429 -12.12 16.39 8.03
C ALA A 429 -11.13 16.79 9.14
N PHE A 430 -10.86 15.88 10.08
CA PHE A 430 -9.88 16.00 11.16
C PHE A 430 -9.31 14.62 11.56
N ALA A 431 -8.20 14.60 12.28
CA ALA A 431 -7.59 13.34 12.74
C ALA A 431 -8.49 12.64 13.78
N GLY A 432 -8.93 11.43 13.47
CA GLY A 432 -9.88 10.65 14.26
C GLY A 432 -11.32 10.68 13.75
N ALA A 433 -11.67 11.58 12.80
CA ALA A 433 -13.00 11.66 12.20
C ALA A 433 -13.38 10.36 11.47
N VAL A 434 -14.69 10.07 11.37
CA VAL A 434 -15.22 8.90 10.65
C VAL A 434 -16.10 9.36 9.49
N ILE A 435 -15.68 9.04 8.27
CA ILE A 435 -16.45 9.29 7.04
C ILE A 435 -17.43 8.15 6.83
N SER A 436 -18.72 8.50 6.74
CA SER A 436 -19.83 7.55 6.60
C SER A 436 -20.29 7.41 5.13
N PRO A 437 -20.89 6.29 4.74
CA PRO A 437 -21.36 6.06 3.37
C PRO A 437 -22.68 6.80 3.02
N TYR A 438 -23.22 7.61 3.93
CA TYR A 438 -24.60 8.11 3.85
C TYR A 438 -24.76 9.45 3.12
N TYR A 439 -23.65 10.15 2.84
CA TYR A 439 -23.63 11.54 2.39
C TYR A 439 -22.59 11.77 1.29
N ASP A 440 -22.40 13.03 0.93
CA ASP A 440 -21.35 13.46 0.01
C ASP A 440 -19.94 13.15 0.55
N SER A 441 -19.03 12.88 -0.38
CA SER A 441 -17.65 12.45 -0.11
C SER A 441 -16.69 13.60 0.25
N LEU A 442 -17.21 14.82 0.45
CA LEU A 442 -16.40 16.02 0.64
C LEU A 442 -15.67 16.05 1.98
N LEU A 443 -14.35 16.23 1.92
CA LEU A 443 -13.51 16.47 3.10
C LEU A 443 -13.30 17.97 3.32
N VAL A 444 -12.81 18.66 2.29
CA VAL A 444 -12.41 20.08 2.34
C VAL A 444 -12.56 20.70 0.94
N LYS A 445 -13.05 21.93 0.88
CA LYS A 445 -12.82 22.82 -0.28
C LYS A 445 -11.50 23.55 -0.05
N VAL A 446 -10.54 23.34 -0.95
CA VAL A 446 -9.28 24.08 -0.97
C VAL A 446 -9.44 25.20 -1.99
N ILE A 447 -9.18 26.44 -1.59
CA ILE A 447 -9.23 27.61 -2.48
C ILE A 447 -7.86 28.29 -2.48
N ALA A 448 -7.29 28.53 -3.65
CA ALA A 448 -6.00 29.19 -3.84
C ALA A 448 -6.19 30.51 -4.60
N HIS A 449 -5.73 31.62 -4.02
CA HIS A 449 -5.83 32.97 -4.59
C HIS A 449 -4.45 33.57 -4.88
N ALA A 450 -4.27 34.15 -6.06
CA ALA A 450 -3.03 34.79 -6.48
C ALA A 450 -3.30 35.93 -7.49
N ARG A 451 -2.24 36.60 -7.95
CA ARG A 451 -2.32 37.70 -8.93
C ARG A 451 -2.75 37.25 -10.34
N ASP A 452 -2.52 35.98 -10.69
CA ASP A 452 -2.74 35.40 -12.02
C ASP A 452 -3.07 33.89 -11.89
N HIS A 453 -3.64 33.31 -12.96
CA HIS A 453 -4.05 31.90 -13.00
C HIS A 453 -2.89 30.92 -12.76
N PRO A 454 -1.75 30.99 -13.48
CA PRO A 454 -0.59 30.12 -13.20
C PRO A 454 -0.08 30.19 -11.74
N ALA A 455 -0.10 31.35 -11.10
CA ALA A 455 0.28 31.52 -9.70
C ALA A 455 -0.76 30.92 -8.74
N ALA A 456 -2.05 30.95 -9.07
CA ALA A 456 -3.10 30.26 -8.33
C ALA A 456 -2.95 28.73 -8.47
N CYS A 457 -2.67 28.22 -9.68
CA CYS A 457 -2.31 26.81 -9.92
C CYS A 457 -1.12 26.39 -9.07
N ALA A 458 -0.03 27.18 -9.07
CA ALA A 458 1.17 26.88 -8.30
C ALA A 458 0.90 26.83 -6.78
N LYS A 459 0.09 27.75 -6.25
CA LYS A 459 -0.35 27.71 -4.85
C LYS A 459 -1.20 26.49 -4.53
N MET A 460 -2.15 26.14 -5.40
CA MET A 460 -3.02 24.97 -5.24
C MET A 460 -2.21 23.66 -5.25
N LEU A 461 -1.32 23.49 -6.24
CA LEU A 461 -0.39 22.37 -6.32
C LEU A 461 0.45 22.22 -5.05
N ARG A 462 0.97 23.35 -4.53
CA ARG A 462 1.76 23.39 -3.31
C ARG A 462 0.94 22.94 -2.10
N ALA A 463 -0.27 23.47 -1.91
CA ALA A 463 -1.17 23.08 -0.81
C ALA A 463 -1.58 21.59 -0.89
N LEU A 464 -2.03 21.12 -2.05
CA LEU A 464 -2.39 19.71 -2.26
C LEU A 464 -1.20 18.75 -2.08
N ARG A 465 0.03 19.18 -2.41
CA ARG A 465 1.26 18.43 -2.13
C ARG A 465 1.69 18.47 -0.65
N GLU A 466 1.18 19.39 0.16
CA GLU A 466 1.38 19.42 1.62
C GLU A 466 0.35 18.58 2.37
N PHE A 467 -0.91 18.54 1.91
CA PHE A 467 -1.99 17.77 2.53
C PHE A 467 -1.57 16.32 2.83
N ARG A 468 -1.76 15.86 4.08
CA ARG A 468 -1.52 14.46 4.49
C ARG A 468 -2.78 13.88 5.09
N ILE A 469 -3.55 13.20 4.26
CA ILE A 469 -4.71 12.40 4.68
C ILE A 469 -4.34 10.92 4.65
N ARG A 470 -4.74 10.17 5.68
CA ARG A 470 -4.54 8.71 5.84
C ARG A 470 -5.75 8.07 6.49
N GLY A 471 -5.91 6.76 6.34
CA GLY A 471 -7.07 6.00 6.80
C GLY A 471 -8.22 5.91 5.78
N VAL A 472 -8.31 6.89 4.88
CA VAL A 472 -9.17 6.86 3.67
C VAL A 472 -8.37 7.29 2.43
N LYS A 473 -8.84 6.88 1.25
CA LYS A 473 -8.43 7.37 -0.07
C LYS A 473 -8.89 8.81 -0.29
N THR A 474 -8.33 9.46 -1.31
CA THR A 474 -8.67 10.83 -1.68
C THR A 474 -8.45 11.09 -3.18
N ASN A 475 -9.23 12.01 -3.76
CA ASN A 475 -9.06 12.44 -5.15
C ASN A 475 -7.81 13.33 -5.43
N ILE A 476 -6.97 13.63 -4.42
CA ILE A 476 -5.76 14.47 -4.56
C ILE A 476 -4.88 14.12 -5.77
N PRO A 477 -4.56 12.84 -6.09
CA PRO A 477 -3.68 12.53 -7.22
C PRO A 477 -4.25 12.98 -8.57
N PHE A 478 -5.58 12.89 -8.74
CA PHE A 478 -6.27 13.38 -9.93
C PHE A 478 -6.27 14.91 -10.00
N LEU A 479 -6.52 15.59 -8.88
CA LEU A 479 -6.44 17.07 -8.81
C LEU A 479 -5.03 17.58 -9.15
N LEU A 480 -3.98 16.90 -8.66
CA LEU A 480 -2.59 17.23 -9.03
C LEU A 480 -2.33 17.05 -10.53
N ASN A 481 -2.81 15.97 -11.14
CA ASN A 481 -2.69 15.73 -12.57
C ASN A 481 -3.41 16.81 -13.40
N VAL A 482 -4.63 17.21 -12.99
CA VAL A 482 -5.40 18.30 -13.64
C VAL A 482 -4.63 19.62 -13.58
N LEU A 483 -4.15 20.01 -12.40
CA LEU A 483 -3.44 21.27 -12.19
C LEU A 483 -2.03 21.31 -12.83
N GLN A 484 -1.48 20.15 -13.22
CA GLN A 484 -0.21 20.04 -13.96
C GLN A 484 -0.38 19.93 -15.48
N ASN A 485 -1.61 19.77 -15.99
CA ASN A 485 -1.87 19.65 -17.42
C ASN A 485 -1.70 21.00 -18.13
N GLU A 486 -0.98 21.03 -19.26
CA GLU A 486 -0.73 22.26 -20.01
C GLU A 486 -2.00 22.99 -20.46
N THR A 487 -3.06 22.27 -20.83
CA THR A 487 -4.34 22.85 -21.28
C THR A 487 -5.02 23.59 -20.13
N PHE A 488 -4.97 23.04 -18.91
CA PHE A 488 -5.47 23.71 -17.71
C PHE A 488 -4.59 24.92 -17.34
N LEU A 489 -3.26 24.79 -17.37
CA LEU A 489 -2.32 25.88 -17.06
C LEU A 489 -2.43 27.06 -18.05
N LYS A 490 -2.76 26.78 -19.31
CA LYS A 490 -3.05 27.79 -20.36
C LYS A 490 -4.50 28.30 -20.35
N GLY A 491 -5.32 27.90 -19.36
CA GLY A 491 -6.71 28.33 -19.23
C GLY A 491 -7.61 28.00 -20.44
N ALA A 492 -7.21 27.01 -21.25
CA ALA A 492 -7.82 26.66 -22.54
C ALA A 492 -8.70 25.40 -22.42
N VAL A 493 -9.48 25.32 -21.34
CA VAL A 493 -10.32 24.16 -21.00
C VAL A 493 -11.76 24.34 -21.48
N ASP A 494 -12.41 23.22 -21.79
CA ASP A 494 -13.84 23.10 -22.06
C ASP A 494 -14.41 21.89 -21.29
N THR A 495 -15.71 21.63 -21.42
CA THR A 495 -16.40 20.52 -20.73
C THR A 495 -15.99 19.11 -21.16
N TYR A 496 -15.17 18.95 -22.20
CA TYR A 496 -14.58 17.68 -22.64
C TYR A 496 -13.15 17.46 -22.10
N PHE A 497 -12.54 18.46 -21.45
CA PHE A 497 -11.13 18.43 -21.02
C PHE A 497 -10.73 17.16 -20.25
N ILE A 498 -11.53 16.68 -19.30
CA ILE A 498 -11.20 15.49 -18.49
C ILE A 498 -11.31 14.20 -19.33
N ASP A 499 -12.33 14.09 -20.18
CA ASP A 499 -12.59 12.89 -20.99
C ASP A 499 -11.60 12.75 -22.16
N GLU A 500 -11.06 13.87 -22.68
CA GLU A 500 -10.04 13.90 -23.74
C GLU A 500 -8.60 13.80 -23.24
N ASN A 501 -8.36 13.73 -21.91
CA ASN A 501 -7.03 13.64 -21.31
C ASN A 501 -6.88 12.38 -20.43
N PRO A 502 -6.82 11.16 -21.01
CA PRO A 502 -6.77 9.90 -20.25
C PRO A 502 -5.54 9.78 -19.33
N GLN A 503 -4.44 10.47 -19.64
CA GLN A 503 -3.25 10.54 -18.78
C GLN A 503 -3.52 11.18 -17.41
N LEU A 504 -4.63 11.89 -17.22
CA LEU A 504 -5.08 12.38 -15.91
C LEU A 504 -5.36 11.23 -14.93
N PHE A 505 -5.64 10.02 -15.42
CA PHE A 505 -5.93 8.84 -14.61
C PHE A 505 -4.70 7.96 -14.31
N HIS A 506 -3.49 8.40 -14.68
CA HIS A 506 -2.24 7.71 -14.32
C HIS A 506 -1.72 8.25 -12.99
N PHE A 507 -1.69 7.41 -11.94
CA PHE A 507 -1.39 7.85 -10.57
C PHE A 507 -0.11 7.21 -10.03
N ALA A 508 0.82 8.03 -9.53
CA ALA A 508 2.00 7.53 -8.82
C ALA A 508 1.64 6.96 -7.44
N ALA A 509 2.05 5.71 -7.16
CA ALA A 509 1.73 5.04 -5.91
C ALA A 509 2.43 5.68 -4.69
N SER A 510 1.65 6.12 -3.70
CA SER A 510 2.17 6.68 -2.45
C SER A 510 2.77 5.57 -1.55
N GLN A 511 4.10 5.43 -1.56
CA GLN A 511 4.87 4.44 -0.77
C GLN A 511 4.51 4.35 0.73
N ASN A 512 4.10 5.46 1.35
CA ASN A 512 3.61 5.56 2.73
C ASN A 512 4.52 4.97 3.85
N ARG A 513 5.83 4.87 3.61
CA ARG A 513 6.81 4.12 4.42
C ARG A 513 6.67 4.27 5.94
N ALA A 514 6.56 5.50 6.46
CA ALA A 514 6.47 5.74 7.89
C ALA A 514 5.22 5.11 8.55
N GLN A 515 4.04 5.20 7.93
CA GLN A 515 2.81 4.60 8.48
C GLN A 515 2.86 3.07 8.39
N LYS A 516 3.47 2.51 7.33
CA LYS A 516 3.70 1.06 7.22
C LYS A 516 4.63 0.54 8.33
N LEU A 517 5.69 1.28 8.65
CA LEU A 517 6.57 0.98 9.79
C LEU A 517 5.84 1.10 11.15
N LEU A 518 5.04 2.14 11.40
CA LEU A 518 4.23 2.22 12.62
C LEU A 518 3.27 1.02 12.73
N HIS A 519 2.69 0.57 11.61
CA HIS A 519 1.84 -0.61 11.58
C HIS A 519 2.62 -1.91 11.85
N TYR A 520 3.90 -1.99 11.46
CA TYR A 520 4.79 -3.10 11.83
C TYR A 520 5.12 -3.10 13.32
N LEU A 521 5.62 -1.97 13.84
CA LEU A 521 5.96 -1.83 15.27
C LEU A 521 4.72 -2.10 16.14
N GLY A 522 3.55 -1.57 15.75
CA GLY A 522 2.28 -1.87 16.41
C GLY A 522 1.88 -3.34 16.35
N ASN A 523 2.17 -4.03 15.24
CA ASN A 523 1.96 -5.48 15.14
C ASN A 523 2.86 -6.25 16.11
N ILE A 524 4.15 -5.91 16.23
CA ILE A 524 5.05 -6.55 17.19
C ILE A 524 4.61 -6.29 18.63
N MET A 525 4.17 -5.06 18.94
CA MET A 525 3.69 -4.68 20.27
C MET A 525 2.38 -5.35 20.73
N VAL A 526 1.61 -5.95 19.81
CA VAL A 526 0.31 -6.59 20.10
C VAL A 526 0.37 -8.11 19.89
N ASN A 527 1.00 -8.57 18.80
CA ASN A 527 1.01 -9.97 18.38
C ASN A 527 2.38 -10.66 18.59
N GLY A 528 3.38 -9.93 19.10
CA GLY A 528 4.74 -10.45 19.31
C GLY A 528 5.60 -10.52 18.04
N PRO A 529 6.79 -11.13 18.14
CA PRO A 529 7.76 -11.28 17.05
C PRO A 529 7.13 -11.86 15.77
N SER A 530 7.29 -11.18 14.63
CA SER A 530 6.88 -11.72 13.33
C SER A 530 7.84 -12.79 12.81
N THR A 531 9.12 -12.70 13.18
CA THR A 531 10.10 -13.77 13.01
C THR A 531 9.98 -14.75 14.19
N PRO A 532 9.70 -16.05 13.97
CA PRO A 532 9.68 -17.04 15.04
C PRO A 532 11.05 -17.14 15.73
N LEU A 533 11.08 -16.97 17.05
CA LEU A 533 12.29 -17.08 17.88
C LEU A 533 12.58 -18.55 18.22
N GLY A 534 13.85 -18.93 18.24
CA GLY A 534 14.28 -20.32 18.52
C GLY A 534 14.49 -20.62 20.01
N THR A 535 14.79 -19.61 20.83
CA THR A 535 15.10 -19.75 22.26
C THR A 535 14.35 -18.71 23.10
N THR A 536 14.34 -18.89 24.42
CA THR A 536 13.78 -17.92 25.39
C THR A 536 14.73 -16.78 25.73
N MET A 537 15.95 -16.77 25.18
CA MET A 537 16.92 -15.68 25.35
C MET A 537 16.44 -14.44 24.59
N LYS A 538 16.73 -13.25 25.13
CA LYS A 538 16.28 -11.97 24.55
C LYS A 538 17.44 -11.23 23.86
N PRO A 539 17.20 -10.44 22.80
CA PRO A 539 18.21 -9.55 22.24
C PRO A 539 18.75 -8.59 23.30
N SER A 540 20.05 -8.33 23.26
CA SER A 540 20.70 -7.36 24.14
C SER A 540 20.19 -5.93 23.93
N ASP A 541 20.32 -5.10 24.98
CA ASP A 541 20.11 -3.65 24.91
C ASP A 541 21.32 -2.89 24.33
N VAL A 542 22.47 -3.56 24.13
CA VAL A 542 23.72 -2.95 23.60
C VAL A 542 23.58 -2.60 22.12
N VAL A 543 23.99 -1.38 21.74
CA VAL A 543 24.20 -0.97 20.35
C VAL A 543 25.65 -1.33 19.95
N PRO A 544 25.91 -2.21 18.97
CA PRO A 544 27.27 -2.64 18.65
C PRO A 544 28.15 -1.49 18.16
N THR A 545 29.32 -1.31 18.77
CA THR A 545 30.26 -0.23 18.47
C THR A 545 31.07 -0.56 17.22
N VAL A 546 30.91 0.22 16.14
CA VAL A 546 31.69 0.08 14.90
C VAL A 546 33.09 0.68 15.10
N PRO A 547 34.19 -0.05 14.81
CA PRO A 547 35.54 0.51 14.85
C PRO A 547 35.72 1.65 13.84
N ALA A 548 36.58 2.63 14.16
CA ALA A 548 36.77 3.82 13.33
C ALA A 548 37.43 3.48 11.98
N VAL A 549 37.02 4.19 10.93
CA VAL A 549 37.63 4.15 9.58
C VAL A 549 37.91 5.57 9.08
N PRO A 550 38.93 5.77 8.21
CA PRO A 550 39.21 7.07 7.61
C PRO A 550 38.03 7.57 6.75
N LEU A 551 37.45 8.71 7.11
CA LEU A 551 36.35 9.30 6.34
C LEU A 551 36.84 9.77 4.96
N VAL A 552 36.03 9.56 3.93
CA VAL A 552 36.23 10.03 2.53
C VAL A 552 37.41 9.38 1.78
N VAL A 553 38.23 8.54 2.42
CA VAL A 553 39.30 7.78 1.76
C VAL A 553 38.70 6.55 1.05
N LYS A 554 39.18 6.24 -0.17
CA LYS A 554 38.84 4.97 -0.86
C LYS A 554 39.54 3.80 -0.16
N PRO A 555 38.89 2.64 0.06
CA PRO A 555 39.58 1.41 0.45
C PRO A 555 40.76 1.08 -0.49
N PRO A 556 41.87 0.48 0.00
CA PRO A 556 42.98 0.06 -0.85
C PRO A 556 42.54 -0.99 -1.88
N ASP A 557 43.15 -1.01 -3.06
CA ASP A 557 42.79 -1.97 -4.11
C ASP A 557 43.20 -3.40 -3.74
N GLY A 558 42.26 -4.35 -3.89
CA GLY A 558 42.41 -5.75 -3.52
C GLY A 558 42.18 -6.69 -4.69
N LEU A 559 42.18 -8.01 -4.45
CA LEU A 559 42.17 -9.04 -5.49
C LEU A 559 40.96 -8.95 -6.45
N ARG A 560 39.85 -8.31 -6.03
CA ARG A 560 38.69 -8.07 -6.90
C ARG A 560 39.02 -7.23 -8.12
N GLU A 561 39.96 -6.30 -8.01
CA GLU A 561 40.32 -5.43 -9.13
C GLU A 561 40.86 -6.24 -10.32
N ILE A 562 41.46 -7.40 -10.05
CA ILE A 562 41.97 -8.33 -11.06
C ILE A 562 40.83 -9.06 -11.77
N ILE A 563 39.81 -9.52 -11.04
CA ILE A 563 38.60 -10.11 -11.64
C ILE A 563 37.96 -9.09 -12.59
N VAL A 564 37.79 -7.84 -12.13
CA VAL A 564 37.12 -6.76 -12.89
C VAL A 564 37.94 -6.26 -14.10
N LYS A 565 39.28 -6.25 -14.02
CA LYS A 565 40.15 -5.77 -15.12
C LYS A 565 40.62 -6.87 -16.08
N ASN A 566 40.77 -8.09 -15.58
CA ASN A 566 41.56 -9.14 -16.25
C ASN A 566 40.89 -10.53 -16.27
N GLY A 567 39.74 -10.70 -15.60
CA GLY A 567 38.92 -11.91 -15.65
C GLY A 567 39.32 -13.02 -14.67
N PRO A 568 38.50 -14.09 -14.58
CA PRO A 568 38.68 -15.20 -13.63
C PRO A 568 40.03 -15.93 -13.72
N GLU A 569 40.55 -16.15 -14.93
CA GLU A 569 41.80 -16.87 -15.16
C GLU A 569 43.01 -16.08 -14.64
N ALA A 570 42.99 -14.75 -14.80
CA ALA A 570 44.01 -13.86 -14.25
C ALA A 570 43.95 -13.79 -12.72
N PHE A 571 42.74 -13.85 -12.14
CA PHE A 571 42.55 -13.95 -10.69
C PHE A 571 43.09 -15.27 -10.14
N ALA A 572 42.71 -16.42 -10.72
CA ALA A 572 43.22 -17.73 -10.30
C ALA A 572 44.74 -17.83 -10.43
N LYS A 573 45.32 -17.29 -11.51
CA LYS A 573 46.78 -17.16 -11.64
C LYS A 573 47.37 -16.29 -10.53
N LYS A 574 46.73 -15.18 -10.15
CA LYS A 574 47.22 -14.32 -9.05
C LYS A 574 47.23 -15.04 -7.71
N VAL A 575 46.24 -15.91 -7.46
CA VAL A 575 46.17 -16.75 -6.26
C VAL A 575 47.37 -17.70 -6.20
N LEU A 576 47.75 -18.36 -7.32
CA LEU A 576 48.97 -19.19 -7.40
C LEU A 576 50.28 -18.38 -7.29
N GLU A 577 50.27 -17.10 -7.71
CA GLU A 577 51.42 -16.19 -7.57
C GLU A 577 51.56 -15.58 -6.15
N HIS A 578 50.60 -15.83 -5.25
CA HIS A 578 50.63 -15.30 -3.89
C HIS A 578 51.71 -16.00 -3.04
N LYS A 579 52.20 -15.30 -2.01
CA LYS A 579 53.12 -15.82 -1.00
C LYS A 579 52.54 -15.56 0.37
N GLY A 580 52.35 -16.61 1.15
CA GLY A 580 51.48 -16.59 2.32
C GLY A 580 50.25 -17.47 2.11
N LEU A 581 49.42 -17.60 3.14
CA LEU A 581 48.11 -18.24 3.05
C LEU A 581 47.01 -17.19 2.90
N LEU A 582 46.21 -17.27 1.84
CA LEU A 582 45.03 -16.41 1.70
C LEU A 582 43.87 -16.93 2.56
N LEU A 583 43.08 -16.02 3.10
CA LEU A 583 41.89 -16.34 3.90
C LEU A 583 40.60 -15.89 3.19
N THR A 584 39.54 -16.66 3.40
CA THR A 584 38.15 -16.31 3.09
C THR A 584 37.40 -16.04 4.39
N ASP A 585 36.78 -14.86 4.52
CA ASP A 585 35.91 -14.57 5.68
C ASP A 585 34.49 -15.08 5.43
N THR A 586 34.05 -16.09 6.19
CA THR A 586 32.68 -16.64 6.14
C THR A 586 31.71 -15.97 7.12
N THR A 587 32.16 -14.96 7.87
CA THR A 587 31.35 -14.28 8.91
C THR A 587 30.02 -13.75 8.37
N PHE A 588 29.99 -13.31 7.11
CA PHE A 588 28.80 -12.78 6.45
C PHE A 588 27.84 -13.87 5.90
N ARG A 589 28.23 -15.16 5.90
CA ARG A 589 27.43 -16.28 5.35
C ARG A 589 27.43 -17.54 6.23
N ASP A 590 28.40 -18.45 6.11
CA ASP A 590 28.31 -19.80 6.72
C ASP A 590 28.39 -19.76 8.25
N ALA A 591 29.07 -18.76 8.83
CA ALA A 591 29.21 -18.62 10.27
C ALA A 591 27.87 -18.40 10.97
N HIS A 592 27.11 -17.38 10.55
CA HIS A 592 25.78 -17.14 11.12
C HIS A 592 24.71 -18.12 10.62
N GLN A 593 24.90 -18.74 9.44
CA GLN A 593 24.10 -19.89 9.01
C GLN A 593 24.20 -21.05 10.01
N SER A 594 25.40 -21.30 10.55
CA SER A 594 25.67 -22.42 11.46
C SER A 594 25.32 -22.11 12.93
N LEU A 595 25.66 -20.90 13.41
CA LEU A 595 25.53 -20.49 14.82
C LEU A 595 24.19 -19.83 15.17
N LEU A 596 23.59 -19.09 14.23
CA LEU A 596 22.47 -18.16 14.47
C LEU A 596 21.30 -18.40 13.51
N ALA A 597 21.13 -19.63 13.01
CA ALA A 597 20.08 -20.02 12.05
C ALA A 597 19.94 -19.08 10.82
N THR A 598 21.07 -18.53 10.33
CA THR A 598 21.16 -17.58 9.20
C THR A 598 20.47 -16.23 9.45
N ARG A 599 20.23 -15.83 10.71
CA ARG A 599 19.39 -14.67 11.06
C ARG A 599 20.09 -13.30 11.04
N VAL A 600 21.38 -13.21 10.72
CA VAL A 600 22.09 -11.92 10.65
C VAL A 600 21.52 -11.06 9.50
N ARG A 601 21.14 -9.83 9.83
CA ARG A 601 20.41 -8.87 8.97
C ARG A 601 21.35 -7.96 8.19
N THR A 602 20.86 -7.45 7.07
CA THR A 602 21.56 -6.47 6.22
C THR A 602 21.98 -5.22 7.01
N TYR A 603 21.18 -4.82 8.00
CA TYR A 603 21.47 -3.71 8.90
C TYR A 603 22.85 -3.80 9.57
N ASP A 604 23.18 -4.91 10.22
CA ASP A 604 24.43 -5.05 10.98
C ASP A 604 25.62 -5.46 10.11
N LEU A 605 25.40 -6.14 8.97
CA LEU A 605 26.45 -6.40 7.98
C LEU A 605 26.99 -5.10 7.37
N LYS A 606 26.10 -4.17 7.00
CA LYS A 606 26.47 -2.87 6.41
C LYS A 606 27.26 -1.98 7.38
N ARG A 607 26.97 -2.04 8.67
CA ARG A 607 27.60 -1.17 9.68
C ARG A 607 29.09 -1.46 9.83
N ILE A 608 29.51 -2.72 9.74
CA ILE A 608 30.92 -3.12 9.83
C ILE A 608 31.64 -3.22 8.46
N SER A 609 30.88 -3.28 7.35
CA SER A 609 31.42 -3.40 5.99
C SER A 609 32.54 -2.40 5.64
N PRO A 610 32.48 -1.09 5.99
CA PRO A 610 33.60 -0.18 5.75
C PRO A 610 34.89 -0.56 6.48
N PHE A 611 34.80 -1.11 7.69
CA PHE A 611 35.99 -1.55 8.43
C PHE A 611 36.65 -2.76 7.77
N LEU A 612 35.83 -3.71 7.30
CA LEU A 612 36.28 -4.85 6.50
C LEU A 612 37.01 -4.37 5.23
N ALA A 613 36.39 -3.46 4.47
CA ALA A 613 36.93 -2.90 3.24
C ALA A 613 38.33 -2.29 3.41
N HIS A 614 38.52 -1.48 4.46
CA HIS A 614 39.76 -0.74 4.68
C HIS A 614 40.90 -1.59 5.27
N ASN A 615 40.59 -2.63 6.05
CA ASN A 615 41.58 -3.31 6.90
C ASN A 615 41.85 -4.77 6.53
N PHE A 616 41.01 -5.37 5.68
CA PHE A 616 41.09 -6.79 5.28
C PHE A 616 41.28 -6.96 3.77
N THR A 617 41.89 -5.97 3.10
CA THR A 617 42.21 -6.02 1.66
C THR A 617 42.97 -7.28 1.19
N PRO A 618 43.83 -7.94 2.00
CA PRO A 618 44.47 -9.21 1.62
C PRO A 618 43.55 -10.44 1.49
N LEU A 619 42.28 -10.38 1.91
CA LEU A 619 41.37 -11.54 1.80
C LEU A 619 41.20 -12.01 0.34
N TYR A 620 41.18 -13.34 0.15
CA TYR A 620 40.75 -13.97 -1.11
C TYR A 620 39.31 -13.57 -1.43
N SER A 621 38.42 -13.64 -0.45
CA SER A 621 37.04 -13.20 -0.57
C SER A 621 36.39 -12.92 0.78
N THR A 622 35.22 -12.29 0.74
CA THR A 622 34.22 -12.38 1.80
C THR A 622 33.06 -13.23 1.28
N GLU A 623 32.80 -14.36 1.92
CA GLU A 623 31.63 -15.17 1.60
C GLU A 623 30.41 -14.57 2.32
N ASN A 624 29.48 -14.02 1.53
CA ASN A 624 28.38 -13.19 2.06
C ASN A 624 26.99 -13.52 1.48
N TRP A 625 26.89 -14.52 0.61
CA TRP A 625 25.67 -14.81 -0.15
C TRP A 625 25.52 -16.29 -0.53
N GLY A 626 24.34 -16.66 -1.02
CA GLY A 626 24.01 -18.06 -1.30
C GLY A 626 23.84 -18.88 -0.02
N GLY A 627 23.95 -20.21 -0.13
CA GLY A 627 23.53 -21.12 0.94
C GLY A 627 22.08 -20.85 1.37
N ALA A 628 21.81 -20.80 2.67
CA ALA A 628 20.48 -20.51 3.20
C ALA A 628 20.10 -19.02 3.19
N THR A 629 21.03 -18.10 2.89
CA THR A 629 20.79 -16.64 3.09
C THR A 629 19.67 -16.08 2.23
N PHE A 630 19.46 -16.63 1.03
CA PHE A 630 18.49 -16.11 0.06
C PHE A 630 17.03 -16.33 0.53
N ASP A 631 16.67 -17.58 0.88
CA ASP A 631 15.36 -17.93 1.44
C ASP A 631 15.13 -17.24 2.78
N VAL A 632 16.12 -17.24 3.67
CA VAL A 632 15.98 -16.68 5.03
C VAL A 632 15.80 -15.16 5.02
N ALA A 633 16.47 -14.44 4.11
CA ALA A 633 16.29 -13.00 3.95
C ALA A 633 14.83 -12.65 3.63
N LEU A 634 14.24 -13.30 2.62
CA LEU A 634 12.84 -13.09 2.22
C LEU A 634 11.85 -13.57 3.28
N ARG A 635 12.00 -14.83 3.72
CA ARG A 635 11.02 -15.57 4.55
C ARG A 635 10.96 -15.11 6.00
N PHE A 636 12.11 -14.82 6.62
CA PHE A 636 12.21 -14.64 8.07
C PHE A 636 12.75 -13.26 8.50
N LEU A 637 13.56 -12.62 7.65
CA LEU A 637 14.10 -11.27 7.92
C LEU A 637 13.31 -10.18 7.16
N HIS A 638 12.48 -10.58 6.21
CA HIS A 638 11.64 -9.73 5.36
C HIS A 638 12.41 -8.59 4.67
N GLU A 639 13.60 -8.92 4.17
CA GLU A 639 14.52 -8.04 3.44
C GLU A 639 15.00 -8.70 2.14
N CYS A 640 15.24 -7.91 1.08
CA CYS A 640 15.63 -8.47 -0.21
C CYS A 640 17.12 -8.88 -0.23
N PRO A 641 17.46 -10.15 -0.57
CA PRO A 641 18.86 -10.58 -0.64
C PRO A 641 19.64 -9.86 -1.75
N TRP A 642 18.98 -9.42 -2.84
CA TRP A 642 19.62 -8.64 -3.91
C TRP A 642 19.93 -7.21 -3.47
N GLU A 643 19.07 -6.60 -2.65
CA GLU A 643 19.36 -5.31 -2.03
C GLU A 643 20.51 -5.42 -1.02
N ARG A 644 20.57 -6.52 -0.23
CA ARG A 644 21.73 -6.86 0.59
C ARG A 644 23.01 -6.92 -0.26
N LEU A 645 23.01 -7.67 -1.36
CA LEU A 645 24.19 -7.82 -2.23
C LEU A 645 24.65 -6.46 -2.77
N ARG A 646 23.74 -5.65 -3.32
CA ARG A 646 24.05 -4.31 -3.85
C ARG A 646 24.54 -3.32 -2.78
N GLU A 647 23.85 -3.23 -1.64
CA GLU A 647 24.23 -2.30 -0.57
C GLU A 647 25.56 -2.71 0.08
N LEU A 648 25.84 -4.00 0.24
CA LEU A 648 27.16 -4.48 0.68
C LEU A 648 28.24 -4.24 -0.39
N ARG A 649 27.94 -4.44 -1.67
CA ARG A 649 28.92 -4.27 -2.78
C ARG A 649 29.48 -2.85 -2.84
N GLN A 650 28.63 -1.86 -2.60
CA GLN A 650 28.98 -0.43 -2.59
C GLN A 650 29.92 -0.06 -1.42
N LEU A 651 29.79 -0.72 -0.28
CA LEU A 651 30.66 -0.55 0.89
C LEU A 651 31.93 -1.43 0.81
N VAL A 652 31.79 -2.55 0.10
CA VAL A 652 32.71 -3.66 -0.24
C VAL A 652 33.73 -3.54 -1.39
N PRO A 653 34.04 -2.39 -2.02
CA PRO A 653 34.35 -2.33 -3.46
C PRO A 653 35.60 -3.11 -3.95
N ASN A 654 36.51 -3.46 -3.04
CA ASN A 654 37.87 -3.97 -3.29
C ASN A 654 38.09 -5.47 -3.01
N ILE A 655 37.27 -6.11 -2.17
CA ILE A 655 37.42 -7.52 -1.78
C ILE A 655 36.43 -8.38 -2.59
N PRO A 656 36.82 -9.54 -3.17
CA PRO A 656 35.90 -10.38 -3.92
C PRO A 656 34.73 -10.85 -3.05
N PHE A 657 33.52 -10.86 -3.62
CA PHE A 657 32.35 -11.46 -2.99
C PHE A 657 32.19 -12.89 -3.49
N GLN A 658 32.01 -13.81 -2.54
CA GLN A 658 31.83 -15.23 -2.79
C GLN A 658 30.45 -15.69 -2.35
N MET A 659 29.86 -16.60 -3.13
CA MET A 659 28.63 -17.30 -2.76
C MET A 659 28.74 -18.81 -2.88
N LEU A 660 28.00 -19.51 -2.02
CA LEU A 660 27.79 -20.95 -2.13
C LEU A 660 26.59 -21.24 -3.07
N LEU A 661 26.84 -21.90 -4.20
CA LEU A 661 25.88 -22.23 -5.25
C LEU A 661 25.73 -23.76 -5.36
N ARG A 662 24.50 -24.29 -5.38
CA ARG A 662 24.24 -25.71 -5.68
C ARG A 662 23.96 -25.88 -7.17
N GLY A 663 24.80 -26.64 -7.87
CA GLY A 663 24.96 -26.53 -9.33
C GLY A 663 23.67 -26.57 -10.16
N ALA A 664 22.83 -27.61 -10.03
CA ALA A 664 21.57 -27.73 -10.77
C ALA A 664 20.37 -26.97 -10.14
N ASN A 665 20.61 -26.16 -9.12
CA ASN A 665 19.56 -25.61 -8.24
C ASN A 665 19.75 -24.13 -7.89
N ALA A 666 20.85 -23.50 -8.31
CA ALA A 666 21.32 -22.19 -7.86
C ALA A 666 21.36 -22.07 -6.32
N VAL A 667 20.35 -21.44 -5.72
CA VAL A 667 20.18 -21.29 -4.25
C VAL A 667 18.94 -22.02 -3.72
N GLY A 668 18.13 -22.60 -4.60
CA GLY A 668 16.82 -23.16 -4.29
C GLY A 668 16.82 -24.55 -3.67
N TYR A 669 15.64 -25.06 -3.32
CA TYR A 669 15.49 -26.40 -2.72
C TYR A 669 15.18 -27.51 -3.74
N THR A 670 14.47 -27.22 -4.83
CA THR A 670 14.19 -28.18 -5.93
C THR A 670 15.16 -28.00 -7.11
N ASN A 671 15.05 -28.83 -8.16
CA ASN A 671 15.72 -28.59 -9.45
C ASN A 671 14.92 -27.61 -10.29
N TYR A 672 15.63 -26.85 -11.12
CA TYR A 672 15.04 -25.94 -12.09
C TYR A 672 15.54 -26.31 -13.50
N PRO A 673 14.84 -25.88 -14.57
CA PRO A 673 15.39 -25.92 -15.91
C PRO A 673 16.62 -25.02 -16.00
N ASP A 674 17.52 -25.33 -16.94
CA ASP A 674 18.85 -24.69 -17.00
C ASP A 674 18.80 -23.17 -17.18
N ASN A 675 17.76 -22.66 -17.86
CA ASN A 675 17.57 -21.21 -18.05
C ASN A 675 17.40 -20.44 -16.73
N VAL A 676 16.89 -21.08 -15.66
CA VAL A 676 16.80 -20.51 -14.31
C VAL A 676 18.17 -20.40 -13.66
N VAL A 677 19.02 -21.42 -13.78
CA VAL A 677 20.38 -21.42 -13.20
C VAL A 677 21.27 -20.41 -13.92
N TYR A 678 21.23 -20.39 -15.26
CA TYR A 678 21.96 -19.43 -16.09
C TYR A 678 21.51 -17.98 -15.83
N ARG A 679 20.20 -17.71 -15.79
CA ARG A 679 19.67 -16.36 -15.51
C ARG A 679 19.96 -15.88 -14.09
N PHE A 680 19.99 -16.79 -13.12
CA PHE A 680 20.39 -16.45 -11.76
C PHE A 680 21.86 -16.02 -11.68
N CYS A 681 22.77 -16.74 -12.34
CA CYS A 681 24.20 -16.40 -12.34
C CYS A 681 24.47 -15.07 -13.07
N ASP A 682 23.81 -14.83 -14.21
CA ASP A 682 23.80 -13.56 -14.93
C ASP A 682 23.41 -12.38 -14.01
N LEU A 683 22.27 -12.49 -13.31
CA LEU A 683 21.82 -11.46 -12.38
C LEU A 683 22.71 -11.32 -11.14
N ALA A 684 23.33 -12.41 -10.66
CA ALA A 684 24.25 -12.37 -9.52
C ALA A 684 25.54 -11.60 -9.86
N VAL A 685 26.17 -11.85 -11.03
CA VAL A 685 27.35 -11.09 -11.47
C VAL A 685 27.00 -9.62 -11.70
N LYS A 686 25.86 -9.33 -12.38
CA LYS A 686 25.37 -7.95 -12.59
C LYS A 686 25.14 -7.18 -11.29
N ASN A 687 24.77 -7.87 -10.21
CA ASN A 687 24.60 -7.28 -8.88
C ASN A 687 25.90 -7.24 -8.04
N GLY A 688 27.01 -7.77 -8.55
CA GLY A 688 28.34 -7.65 -7.96
C GLY A 688 28.84 -8.88 -7.19
N MET A 689 28.30 -10.07 -7.46
CA MET A 689 28.93 -11.34 -7.07
C MET A 689 30.16 -11.61 -7.95
N ASP A 690 31.27 -12.05 -7.37
CA ASP A 690 32.52 -12.26 -8.12
C ASP A 690 32.93 -13.74 -8.20
N ILE A 691 32.71 -14.53 -7.14
CA ILE A 691 33.15 -15.93 -7.00
C ILE A 691 31.95 -16.85 -6.70
N PHE A 692 31.85 -17.95 -7.44
CA PHE A 692 30.80 -18.96 -7.28
C PHE A 692 31.43 -20.28 -6.85
N ARG A 693 31.24 -20.64 -5.57
CA ARG A 693 31.61 -21.96 -5.03
C ARG A 693 30.50 -22.95 -5.38
N ILE A 694 30.68 -23.68 -6.49
CA ILE A 694 29.67 -24.57 -7.06
C ILE A 694 29.85 -25.99 -6.53
N PHE A 695 28.86 -26.50 -5.78
CA PHE A 695 28.86 -27.88 -5.27
C PHE A 695 27.61 -28.65 -5.73
N ASP A 696 27.63 -29.97 -5.56
CA ASP A 696 26.44 -30.82 -5.61
C ASP A 696 26.32 -31.63 -4.31
N SER A 697 25.08 -31.90 -3.87
CA SER A 697 24.82 -32.54 -2.57
C SER A 697 25.19 -34.02 -2.48
N LEU A 698 25.44 -34.66 -3.62
CA LEU A 698 25.90 -36.04 -3.76
C LEU A 698 27.23 -36.12 -4.53
N ASN A 699 27.89 -34.98 -4.81
CA ASN A 699 29.02 -34.85 -5.74
C ASN A 699 28.70 -35.35 -7.17
N TYR A 700 27.45 -35.25 -7.61
CA TYR A 700 27.01 -35.66 -8.95
C TYR A 700 27.53 -34.66 -10.01
N VAL A 701 28.62 -35.02 -10.68
CA VAL A 701 29.34 -34.15 -11.65
C VAL A 701 28.44 -33.45 -12.68
N PRO A 702 27.42 -34.09 -13.29
CA PRO A 702 26.52 -33.41 -14.23
C PRO A 702 25.72 -32.25 -13.62
N ASN A 703 25.44 -32.25 -12.31
CA ASN A 703 24.84 -31.10 -11.62
C ASN A 703 25.86 -29.97 -11.44
N ILE A 704 27.12 -30.32 -11.11
CA ILE A 704 28.19 -29.34 -10.89
C ILE A 704 28.52 -28.61 -12.19
N ILE A 705 28.68 -29.33 -13.30
CA ILE A 705 29.03 -28.76 -14.61
C ILE A 705 28.04 -27.68 -15.06
N VAL A 706 26.73 -27.89 -14.93
CA VAL A 706 25.71 -26.88 -15.29
C VAL A 706 25.86 -25.59 -14.47
N GLY A 707 26.24 -25.70 -13.19
CA GLY A 707 26.55 -24.55 -12.36
C GLY A 707 27.88 -23.86 -12.72
N MET A 708 28.89 -24.64 -13.14
CA MET A 708 30.16 -24.12 -13.65
C MET A 708 29.96 -23.34 -14.95
N GLU A 709 29.23 -23.90 -15.91
CA GLU A 709 28.88 -23.23 -17.17
C GLU A 709 28.05 -21.96 -16.91
N ALA A 710 27.02 -22.03 -16.05
CA ALA A 710 26.18 -20.88 -15.73
C ALA A 710 26.97 -19.73 -15.09
N ALA A 711 27.87 -20.03 -14.15
CA ALA A 711 28.71 -19.03 -13.50
C ALA A 711 29.80 -18.47 -14.43
N GLY A 712 30.46 -19.34 -15.20
CA GLY A 712 31.51 -18.95 -16.15
C GLY A 712 30.97 -18.10 -17.31
N ASN A 713 29.84 -18.49 -17.91
CA ASN A 713 29.18 -17.71 -18.96
C ASN A 713 28.66 -16.35 -18.46
N ALA A 714 28.38 -16.22 -17.16
CA ALA A 714 28.06 -14.93 -16.53
C ALA A 714 29.30 -14.05 -16.25
N GLY A 715 30.51 -14.59 -16.41
CA GLY A 715 31.79 -13.91 -16.13
C GLY A 715 32.30 -14.05 -14.68
N GLY A 716 31.72 -14.95 -13.88
CA GLY A 716 32.12 -15.20 -12.49
C GLY A 716 33.26 -16.21 -12.36
N VAL A 717 34.00 -16.15 -11.24
CA VAL A 717 35.03 -17.13 -10.92
C VAL A 717 34.40 -18.46 -10.53
N VAL A 718 34.51 -19.44 -11.42
CA VAL A 718 34.13 -20.85 -11.19
C VAL A 718 35.08 -21.51 -10.17
N GLU A 719 34.58 -21.73 -8.95
CA GLU A 719 35.23 -22.53 -7.92
C GLU A 719 34.45 -23.83 -7.73
N ALA A 720 34.83 -24.90 -8.44
CA ALA A 720 34.17 -26.21 -8.34
C ALA A 720 34.53 -26.91 -7.02
N ALA A 721 33.52 -27.28 -6.25
CA ALA A 721 33.65 -27.76 -4.87
C ALA A 721 33.24 -29.22 -4.71
N ILE A 722 34.12 -30.01 -4.08
CA ILE A 722 33.89 -31.41 -3.72
C ILE A 722 33.47 -31.49 -2.26
N SER A 723 32.28 -32.04 -1.99
CA SER A 723 31.81 -32.32 -0.62
C SER A 723 32.61 -33.47 -0.01
N TYR A 724 33.25 -33.25 1.13
CA TYR A 724 34.10 -34.25 1.82
C TYR A 724 33.31 -35.03 2.87
N THR A 725 33.40 -36.36 2.85
CA THR A 725 32.78 -37.29 3.82
C THR A 725 33.68 -38.51 4.05
N GLY A 726 33.53 -39.21 5.17
CA GLY A 726 34.43 -40.32 5.54
C GLY A 726 35.82 -39.86 5.98
N ASP A 727 36.82 -40.71 5.77
CA ASP A 727 38.20 -40.46 6.19
C ASP A 727 39.20 -41.07 5.21
N VAL A 728 39.88 -40.23 4.42
CA VAL A 728 40.92 -40.69 3.46
C VAL A 728 42.20 -41.20 4.14
N SER A 729 42.37 -40.96 5.45
CA SER A 729 43.48 -41.49 6.25
C SER A 729 43.18 -42.84 6.92
N ASP A 730 41.92 -43.31 6.84
CA ASP A 730 41.48 -44.62 7.32
C ASP A 730 41.46 -45.65 6.16
N PRO A 731 42.39 -46.61 6.11
CA PRO A 731 42.44 -47.60 5.03
C PRO A 731 41.26 -48.59 5.04
N THR A 732 40.39 -48.58 6.06
CA THR A 732 39.16 -49.39 6.07
C THR A 732 38.03 -48.74 5.28
N LYS A 733 38.02 -47.41 5.12
CA LYS A 733 37.02 -46.65 4.35
C LYS A 733 37.25 -46.84 2.85
N LYS A 734 36.52 -47.78 2.24
CA LYS A 734 36.71 -48.13 0.81
C LYS A 734 35.97 -47.22 -0.18
N LYS A 735 34.84 -46.63 0.20
CA LYS A 735 33.97 -45.85 -0.71
C LYS A 735 34.54 -44.45 -1.01
N TYR A 736 34.79 -43.67 0.04
CA TYR A 736 35.33 -42.31 -0.04
C TYR A 736 36.83 -42.30 0.27
N ASN A 737 37.59 -43.02 -0.56
CA ASN A 737 39.04 -43.13 -0.45
C ASN A 737 39.76 -41.96 -1.18
N LEU A 738 41.09 -41.89 -1.06
CA LEU A 738 41.88 -40.85 -1.73
C LEU A 738 41.73 -40.86 -3.27
N GLU A 739 41.58 -42.04 -3.88
CA GLU A 739 41.40 -42.21 -5.32
C GLU A 739 40.10 -41.56 -5.83
N TYR A 740 38.98 -41.71 -5.10
CA TYR A 740 37.70 -41.06 -5.39
C TYR A 740 37.84 -39.54 -5.51
N TYR A 741 38.47 -38.89 -4.52
CA TYR A 741 38.67 -37.44 -4.54
C TYR A 741 39.64 -37.01 -5.65
N VAL A 742 40.72 -37.76 -5.86
CA VAL A 742 41.73 -37.50 -6.91
C VAL A 742 41.21 -37.74 -8.33
N LYS A 743 40.22 -38.62 -8.51
CA LYS A 743 39.47 -38.80 -9.75
C LYS A 743 38.53 -37.61 -9.98
N LEU A 744 37.67 -37.31 -9.01
CA LEU A 744 36.64 -36.27 -9.10
C LEU A 744 37.24 -34.88 -9.34
N ALA A 745 38.33 -34.54 -8.65
CA ALA A 745 39.11 -33.32 -8.93
C ALA A 745 39.60 -33.26 -10.38
N GLY A 746 40.07 -34.39 -10.92
CA GLY A 746 40.50 -34.51 -12.32
C GLY A 746 39.37 -34.44 -13.35
N GLU A 747 38.12 -34.67 -12.96
CA GLU A 747 36.94 -34.48 -13.80
C GLU A 747 36.51 -33.01 -13.78
N LEU A 748 36.49 -32.36 -12.60
CA LEU A 748 36.17 -30.93 -12.45
C LEU A 748 37.22 -30.00 -13.06
N ILE A 749 38.51 -30.32 -12.96
CA ILE A 749 39.58 -29.53 -13.61
C ILE A 749 39.47 -29.61 -15.14
N LYS A 750 39.14 -30.77 -15.70
CA LYS A 750 38.87 -30.92 -17.15
C LYS A 750 37.62 -30.18 -17.62
N ALA A 751 36.67 -29.93 -16.73
CA ALA A 751 35.48 -29.12 -16.98
C ALA A 751 35.71 -27.60 -16.85
N GLY A 752 36.97 -27.15 -16.65
CA GLY A 752 37.31 -25.73 -16.66
C GLY A 752 37.11 -25.01 -15.32
N THR A 753 37.44 -25.65 -14.19
CA THR A 753 37.47 -24.94 -12.90
C THR A 753 38.64 -23.95 -12.82
N HIS A 754 38.40 -22.75 -12.29
CA HIS A 754 39.46 -21.77 -12.02
C HIS A 754 40.14 -22.06 -10.68
N VAL A 755 39.37 -22.56 -9.71
CA VAL A 755 39.81 -22.92 -8.34
C VAL A 755 39.16 -24.26 -7.98
N LEU A 756 39.88 -25.15 -7.31
CA LEU A 756 39.34 -26.41 -6.78
C LEU A 756 39.06 -26.25 -5.28
N CYS A 757 37.81 -26.42 -4.86
CA CYS A 757 37.44 -26.36 -3.44
C CYS A 757 37.24 -27.78 -2.85
N ILE A 758 37.80 -28.03 -1.66
CA ILE A 758 37.41 -29.16 -0.81
C ILE A 758 36.49 -28.62 0.29
N LYS A 759 35.21 -28.99 0.25
CA LYS A 759 34.18 -28.56 1.20
C LYS A 759 33.89 -29.66 2.22
N ASP A 760 34.57 -29.62 3.37
CA ASP A 760 34.23 -30.40 4.56
C ASP A 760 33.12 -29.70 5.37
N MET A 761 31.88 -29.89 4.95
CA MET A 761 30.67 -29.30 5.55
C MET A 761 30.37 -29.74 7.00
N ALA A 762 31.17 -30.63 7.57
CA ALA A 762 30.91 -31.25 8.88
C ALA A 762 32.07 -31.09 9.88
N GLY A 763 33.32 -30.92 9.44
CA GLY A 763 34.50 -30.89 10.33
C GLY A 763 35.16 -32.26 10.51
N LEU A 764 35.10 -33.09 9.47
CA LEU A 764 35.60 -34.47 9.40
C LEU A 764 37.07 -34.56 8.96
N LEU A 765 37.61 -33.50 8.33
CA LEU A 765 38.95 -33.48 7.75
C LEU A 765 40.03 -33.35 8.85
N LYS A 766 40.35 -34.46 9.51
CA LYS A 766 41.43 -34.55 10.51
C LYS A 766 42.76 -34.01 9.93
N PRO A 767 43.67 -33.43 10.72
CA PRO A 767 44.94 -32.88 10.21
C PRO A 767 45.74 -33.83 9.30
N ARG A 768 45.82 -35.13 9.65
CA ARG A 768 46.46 -36.14 8.78
C ARG A 768 45.74 -36.37 7.44
N ALA A 769 44.41 -36.31 7.44
CA ALA A 769 43.59 -36.43 6.24
C ALA A 769 43.70 -35.16 5.37
N ALA A 770 43.74 -33.98 5.98
CA ALA A 770 44.05 -32.71 5.31
C ALA A 770 45.42 -32.79 4.61
N THR A 771 46.48 -33.11 5.34
CA THR A 771 47.84 -33.23 4.77
C THR A 771 47.87 -34.22 3.61
N LEU A 772 47.29 -35.41 3.77
CA LEU A 772 47.29 -36.44 2.72
C LEU A 772 46.50 -36.01 1.47
N LEU A 773 45.28 -35.48 1.65
CA LEU A 773 44.41 -35.10 0.54
C LEU A 773 44.97 -33.91 -0.23
N ILE A 774 45.28 -32.82 0.47
CA ILE A 774 45.71 -31.57 -0.14
C ILE A 774 47.07 -31.73 -0.82
N LYS A 775 48.03 -32.41 -0.19
CA LYS A 775 49.33 -32.67 -0.80
C LYS A 775 49.20 -33.50 -2.08
N THR A 776 48.38 -34.57 -2.05
CA THR A 776 48.14 -35.41 -3.24
C THR A 776 47.46 -34.65 -4.39
N LEU A 777 46.55 -33.72 -4.07
CA LEU A 777 45.91 -32.88 -5.08
C LEU A 777 46.88 -31.83 -5.64
N LYS A 778 47.64 -31.13 -4.80
CA LYS A 778 48.59 -30.08 -5.22
C LYS A 778 49.76 -30.64 -6.01
N ASP A 779 50.29 -31.81 -5.64
CA ASP A 779 51.36 -32.49 -6.38
C ASP A 779 50.91 -33.01 -7.75
N LYS A 780 49.59 -33.27 -7.93
CA LYS A 780 49.02 -33.75 -9.20
C LYS A 780 48.50 -32.62 -10.08
N TYR A 781 48.07 -31.52 -9.49
CA TYR A 781 47.46 -30.36 -10.17
C TYR A 781 48.11 -29.04 -9.66
N PRO A 782 49.42 -28.83 -9.85
CA PRO A 782 50.14 -27.68 -9.29
C PRO A 782 49.63 -26.34 -9.86
N ASP A 783 49.21 -26.34 -11.13
CA ASP A 783 48.68 -25.18 -11.84
C ASP A 783 47.21 -24.85 -11.52
N THR A 784 46.63 -25.47 -10.48
CA THR A 784 45.27 -25.20 -9.99
C THR A 784 45.32 -24.71 -8.54
N PRO A 785 44.70 -23.55 -8.19
CA PRO A 785 44.55 -23.13 -6.81
C PRO A 785 43.62 -24.08 -6.03
N ILE A 786 43.98 -24.42 -4.80
CA ILE A 786 43.22 -25.29 -3.90
C ILE A 786 42.71 -24.46 -2.72
N HIS A 787 41.38 -24.37 -2.63
CA HIS A 787 40.65 -23.75 -1.53
C HIS A 787 40.16 -24.85 -0.57
N VAL A 788 40.36 -24.70 0.73
CA VAL A 788 39.88 -25.66 1.73
C VAL A 788 38.89 -25.01 2.68
N HIS A 789 37.68 -25.54 2.69
CA HIS A 789 36.62 -25.18 3.62
C HIS A 789 36.42 -26.32 4.62
N SER A 790 36.33 -25.99 5.91
CA SER A 790 35.94 -26.92 6.97
C SER A 790 35.07 -26.21 8.03
N HIS A 791 34.43 -26.98 8.89
CA HIS A 791 33.80 -26.51 10.12
C HIS A 791 34.61 -26.99 11.34
N ASP A 792 34.60 -26.23 12.42
CA ASP A 792 35.31 -26.56 13.67
C ASP A 792 34.45 -27.41 14.64
N THR A 793 33.47 -28.15 14.11
CA THR A 793 32.51 -28.95 14.90
C THR A 793 33.22 -29.92 15.84
N SER A 794 34.37 -30.44 15.43
CA SER A 794 35.22 -31.37 16.17
C SER A 794 36.17 -30.70 17.19
N GLY A 795 36.32 -29.36 17.17
CA GLY A 795 37.35 -28.64 17.92
C GLY A 795 38.77 -28.84 17.39
N ALA A 796 38.92 -29.30 16.15
CA ALA A 796 40.19 -29.59 15.49
C ALA A 796 40.36 -28.87 14.13
N GLY A 797 39.43 -27.98 13.77
CA GLY A 797 39.36 -27.31 12.47
C GLY A 797 40.53 -26.35 12.24
N VAL A 798 40.97 -25.60 13.26
CA VAL A 798 42.18 -24.74 13.15
C VAL A 798 43.40 -25.61 12.79
N ALA A 799 43.61 -26.72 13.50
CA ALA A 799 44.71 -27.65 13.22
C ALA A 799 44.58 -28.31 11.84
N ALA A 800 43.36 -28.54 11.34
CA ALA A 800 43.13 -29.04 9.99
C ALA A 800 43.48 -28.01 8.90
N MET A 801 43.15 -26.73 9.09
CA MET A 801 43.47 -25.67 8.13
C MET A 801 44.97 -25.38 8.09
N LEU A 802 45.65 -25.36 9.25
CA LEU A 802 47.12 -25.28 9.30
C LEU A 802 47.77 -26.48 8.58
N ALA A 803 47.26 -27.69 8.79
CA ALA A 803 47.74 -28.90 8.11
C ALA A 803 47.42 -28.95 6.61
N ALA A 804 46.42 -28.19 6.14
CA ALA A 804 46.12 -27.97 4.73
C ALA A 804 47.08 -26.93 4.10
N ALA A 805 47.33 -25.81 4.79
CA ALA A 805 48.27 -24.78 4.37
C ALA A 805 49.68 -25.36 4.19
N TYR A 806 50.20 -26.06 5.21
CA TYR A 806 51.50 -26.75 5.15
C TYR A 806 51.56 -27.88 4.09
N ALA A 807 50.42 -28.32 3.56
CA ALA A 807 50.33 -29.29 2.47
C ALA A 807 50.19 -28.64 1.07
N GLY A 808 50.11 -27.30 0.99
CA GLY A 808 50.01 -26.55 -0.25
C GLY A 808 48.59 -26.13 -0.66
N ALA A 809 47.67 -25.95 0.29
CA ALA A 809 46.45 -25.18 0.04
C ALA A 809 46.79 -23.69 -0.12
N ASP A 810 46.20 -23.05 -1.13
CA ASP A 810 46.42 -21.63 -1.44
C ASP A 810 45.46 -20.72 -0.64
N VAL A 811 44.29 -21.25 -0.26
CA VAL A 811 43.24 -20.50 0.45
C VAL A 811 42.54 -21.39 1.50
N VAL A 812 42.16 -20.82 2.65
CA VAL A 812 41.26 -21.47 3.64
C VAL A 812 40.09 -20.57 4.08
N ASP A 813 38.94 -21.19 4.37
CA ASP A 813 37.81 -20.52 5.03
C ASP A 813 38.02 -20.37 6.54
N VAL A 814 37.76 -19.17 7.06
CA VAL A 814 37.75 -18.84 8.49
C VAL A 814 36.55 -17.94 8.84
N ALA A 815 36.20 -17.86 10.11
CA ALA A 815 35.29 -16.84 10.64
C ALA A 815 36.00 -15.98 11.69
N VAL A 816 35.59 -14.73 11.84
CA VAL A 816 36.09 -13.87 12.93
C VAL A 816 35.78 -14.51 14.29
N ASP A 817 36.65 -14.31 15.27
CA ASP A 817 36.72 -15.20 16.44
C ASP A 817 35.41 -15.31 17.22
N SER A 818 34.71 -14.18 17.46
CA SER A 818 33.40 -14.13 18.11
C SER A 818 32.27 -14.84 17.34
N MET A 819 32.49 -15.20 16.08
CA MET A 819 31.60 -15.92 15.16
C MET A 819 32.19 -17.25 14.68
N SER A 820 33.30 -17.69 15.28
CA SER A 820 34.02 -18.93 14.95
C SER A 820 33.72 -20.06 15.94
N GLY A 821 34.28 -21.24 15.67
CA GLY A 821 34.18 -22.41 16.55
C GLY A 821 32.79 -23.04 16.58
N LEU A 822 32.63 -24.09 17.39
CA LEU A 822 31.40 -24.90 17.42
C LEU A 822 31.05 -25.38 16.00
N THR A 823 29.81 -25.26 15.57
CA THR A 823 29.37 -25.59 14.20
C THR A 823 29.84 -24.59 13.13
N SER A 824 30.57 -23.53 13.47
CA SER A 824 31.09 -22.51 12.53
C SER A 824 32.43 -22.92 11.90
N GLN A 825 33.06 -22.00 11.17
CA GLN A 825 34.44 -22.12 10.70
C GLN A 825 35.47 -22.02 11.84
N PRO A 826 36.72 -22.47 11.59
CA PRO A 826 37.88 -22.16 12.43
C PRO A 826 38.08 -20.66 12.67
N SER A 827 38.68 -20.33 13.82
CA SER A 827 39.01 -18.95 14.22
C SER A 827 40.03 -18.32 13.30
N MET A 828 39.68 -17.16 12.75
CA MET A 828 40.55 -16.29 11.94
C MET A 828 41.78 -15.86 12.74
N GLY A 829 41.60 -15.35 13.96
CA GLY A 829 42.71 -14.90 14.81
C GLY A 829 43.66 -16.03 15.18
N ALA A 830 43.16 -17.24 15.44
CA ALA A 830 43.99 -18.40 15.71
C ALA A 830 44.81 -18.84 14.49
N VAL A 831 44.25 -18.79 13.27
CA VAL A 831 45.00 -19.10 12.04
C VAL A 831 46.04 -18.01 11.75
N VAL A 832 45.67 -16.73 11.80
CA VAL A 832 46.59 -15.60 11.60
C VAL A 832 47.76 -15.66 12.59
N ALA A 833 47.49 -15.80 13.90
CA ALA A 833 48.52 -15.86 14.94
C ALA A 833 49.40 -17.12 14.86
N SER A 834 48.90 -18.22 14.30
CA SER A 834 49.69 -19.46 14.13
C SER A 834 50.63 -19.42 12.92
N LEU A 835 50.43 -18.49 12.00
CA LEU A 835 51.20 -18.36 10.75
C LEU A 835 52.02 -17.06 10.68
N GLU A 836 51.84 -16.14 11.64
CA GLU A 836 52.60 -14.90 11.74
C GLU A 836 54.12 -15.16 11.74
N ASN A 837 54.87 -14.41 10.93
CA ASN A 837 56.32 -14.55 10.71
C ASN A 837 56.76 -15.90 10.08
N THR A 838 55.85 -16.70 9.51
CA THR A 838 56.17 -17.92 8.74
C THR A 838 56.16 -17.66 7.23
N GLU A 839 56.54 -18.66 6.41
CA GLU A 839 56.38 -18.57 4.94
C GLU A 839 54.90 -18.62 4.49
N PHE A 840 53.99 -18.94 5.41
CA PHE A 840 52.54 -19.01 5.20
C PHE A 840 51.79 -17.83 5.83
N ASP A 841 52.49 -16.76 6.25
CA ASP A 841 51.89 -15.57 6.85
C ASP A 841 50.76 -14.99 5.97
N THR A 842 49.67 -14.57 6.61
CA THR A 842 48.45 -14.09 5.94
C THR A 842 48.47 -12.60 5.61
N GLY A 843 49.41 -11.83 6.19
CA GLY A 843 49.49 -10.38 6.06
C GLY A 843 48.35 -9.60 6.76
N LEU A 844 47.52 -10.25 7.57
CA LEU A 844 46.46 -9.61 8.35
C LEU A 844 46.93 -9.26 9.77
N SER A 845 46.57 -8.06 10.25
CA SER A 845 46.88 -7.62 11.62
C SER A 845 45.92 -8.22 12.64
N LEU A 846 46.45 -8.81 13.71
CA LEU A 846 45.67 -9.32 14.84
C LEU A 846 44.89 -8.22 15.59
N ASP A 847 45.36 -6.96 15.60
CA ASP A 847 44.61 -5.84 16.16
C ASP A 847 43.32 -5.56 15.36
N ASN A 848 43.42 -5.65 14.03
CA ASN A 848 42.26 -5.50 13.14
C ASN A 848 41.29 -6.67 13.27
N VAL A 849 41.79 -7.91 13.37
CA VAL A 849 40.95 -9.09 13.67
C VAL A 849 40.25 -8.93 15.02
N SER A 850 40.96 -8.46 16.05
CA SER A 850 40.41 -8.23 17.39
C SER A 850 39.33 -7.14 17.38
N ALA A 851 39.54 -6.02 16.67
CA ALA A 851 38.55 -4.96 16.51
C ALA A 851 37.31 -5.42 15.72
N TYR A 852 37.48 -6.27 14.70
CA TYR A 852 36.39 -6.88 13.94
C TYR A 852 35.58 -7.85 14.81
N SER A 853 36.27 -8.66 15.63
CA SER A 853 35.67 -9.58 16.60
C SER A 853 34.88 -8.84 17.67
N ALA A 854 35.42 -7.74 18.23
CA ALA A 854 34.75 -6.95 19.26
C ALA A 854 33.42 -6.33 18.76
N TYR A 855 33.30 -5.97 17.48
CA TYR A 855 32.01 -5.59 16.89
C TYR A 855 31.05 -6.78 16.84
N TRP A 856 31.52 -7.92 16.30
CA TRP A 856 30.68 -9.08 16.09
C TRP A 856 30.25 -9.77 17.39
N GLU A 857 31.04 -9.70 18.46
CA GLU A 857 30.65 -10.11 19.81
C GLU A 857 29.45 -9.29 20.31
N GLN A 858 29.49 -7.96 20.18
CA GLN A 858 28.36 -7.09 20.52
C GLN A 858 27.14 -7.37 19.62
N ALA A 859 27.33 -7.56 18.32
CA ALA A 859 26.24 -7.82 17.37
C ALA A 859 25.60 -9.21 17.56
N ARG A 860 26.40 -10.25 17.86
CA ARG A 860 25.94 -11.62 18.15
C ARG A 860 24.96 -11.65 19.34
N ASN A 861 25.18 -10.80 20.34
CA ASN A 861 24.28 -10.64 21.48
C ASN A 861 22.89 -10.06 21.12
N LEU A 862 22.68 -9.47 19.93
CA LEU A 862 21.35 -9.13 19.41
C LEU A 862 20.59 -10.37 18.90
N TYR A 863 21.31 -11.40 18.48
CA TYR A 863 20.78 -12.64 17.91
C TYR A 863 20.66 -13.79 18.93
N ALA A 864 20.77 -13.49 20.23
CA ALA A 864 20.55 -14.43 21.34
C ALA A 864 19.29 -15.32 21.21
N PRO A 865 18.13 -14.88 20.65
CA PRO A 865 16.98 -15.76 20.39
C PRO A 865 17.21 -16.91 19.40
N PHE A 866 18.37 -16.97 18.74
CA PHE A 866 18.73 -17.94 17.69
C PHE A 866 20.02 -18.71 18.00
N GLU A 867 20.58 -18.54 19.19
CA GLU A 867 21.88 -19.11 19.59
C GLU A 867 21.90 -20.64 19.62
N CYS A 868 22.78 -21.26 18.82
CA CYS A 868 23.11 -22.67 18.96
C CYS A 868 23.72 -22.98 20.34
N THR A 869 24.33 -22.01 21.02
CA THR A 869 24.85 -22.19 22.39
C THR A 869 23.75 -22.34 23.45
N ALA A 870 22.47 -22.17 23.11
CA ALA A 870 21.39 -22.61 24.00
C ALA A 870 21.46 -24.13 24.29
N THR A 871 22.01 -24.92 23.36
CA THR A 871 22.08 -26.39 23.44
C THR A 871 23.49 -26.97 23.29
N MET A 872 24.38 -26.35 22.51
CA MET A 872 25.75 -26.83 22.25
C MET A 872 26.79 -25.84 22.78
N LYS A 873 27.42 -26.18 23.92
CA LYS A 873 28.38 -25.29 24.62
C LYS A 873 29.83 -25.38 24.15
N SER A 874 30.18 -26.40 23.38
CA SER A 874 31.53 -26.69 22.89
C SER A 874 31.48 -27.52 21.62
N GLY A 875 32.60 -27.63 20.91
CA GLY A 875 32.78 -28.63 19.85
C GLY A 875 32.61 -30.06 20.40
N ASN A 876 32.25 -31.00 19.53
CA ASN A 876 31.94 -32.39 19.89
C ASN A 876 32.54 -33.37 18.87
N ALA A 877 33.40 -34.26 19.35
CA ALA A 877 34.08 -35.27 18.53
C ALA A 877 33.18 -36.44 18.07
N ASP A 878 31.91 -36.52 18.51
CA ASP A 878 30.96 -37.50 17.97
C ASP A 878 30.62 -37.27 16.48
N ILE A 879 30.95 -36.08 15.96
CA ILE A 879 30.85 -35.73 14.54
C ILE A 879 31.57 -36.72 13.63
N TYR A 880 32.70 -37.29 14.06
CA TYR A 880 33.43 -38.34 13.32
C TYR A 880 32.70 -39.69 13.25
N LYS A 881 31.50 -39.81 13.86
CA LYS A 881 30.62 -40.98 13.80
C LYS A 881 29.27 -40.66 13.16
N ASN A 882 28.70 -39.48 13.41
CA ASN A 882 27.39 -39.09 12.89
C ASN A 882 27.46 -38.31 11.57
N GLU A 883 28.57 -37.61 11.28
CA GLU A 883 28.77 -36.85 10.05
C GLU A 883 27.61 -35.87 9.74
N ILE A 884 27.02 -35.25 10.78
CA ILE A 884 25.94 -34.25 10.68
C ILE A 884 26.55 -32.86 10.42
N PRO A 885 26.33 -32.22 9.26
CA PRO A 885 26.85 -30.88 8.96
C PRO A 885 26.47 -29.81 10.00
N GLY A 886 27.30 -28.79 10.18
CA GLY A 886 27.10 -27.76 11.22
C GLY A 886 25.69 -27.13 11.19
N GLY A 887 25.27 -26.63 10.02
CA GLY A 887 23.91 -26.10 9.83
C GLY A 887 22.79 -27.17 9.88
N GLN A 888 23.08 -28.44 9.62
CA GLN A 888 22.10 -29.52 9.81
C GLN A 888 21.93 -29.85 11.30
N TYR A 889 22.99 -29.80 12.10
CA TYR A 889 22.97 -30.13 13.53
C TYR A 889 22.00 -29.22 14.29
N THR A 890 22.18 -27.89 14.14
CA THR A 890 21.31 -26.87 14.73
C THR A 890 19.84 -27.05 14.28
N ASN A 891 19.59 -27.28 12.99
CA ASN A 891 18.24 -27.46 12.46
C ASN A 891 17.56 -28.77 12.90
N LEU A 892 18.30 -29.89 12.92
CA LEU A 892 17.82 -31.20 13.36
C LEU A 892 17.44 -31.17 14.85
N GLN A 893 18.17 -30.40 15.65
CA GLN A 893 17.85 -30.21 17.05
C GLN A 893 16.58 -29.40 17.27
N PHE A 894 16.39 -28.27 16.56
CA PHE A 894 15.13 -27.51 16.62
C PHE A 894 13.93 -28.33 16.15
N GLN A 895 14.09 -29.18 15.12
CA GLN A 895 13.05 -30.14 14.70
C GLN A 895 12.72 -31.16 15.79
N ALA A 896 13.73 -31.76 16.43
CA ALA A 896 13.53 -32.67 17.55
C ALA A 896 12.78 -32.01 18.73
N PHE A 897 13.06 -30.74 19.04
CA PHE A 897 12.26 -29.97 20.01
C PHE A 897 10.79 -29.80 19.56
N SER A 898 10.53 -29.38 18.33
CA SER A 898 9.16 -29.22 17.82
C SER A 898 8.36 -30.52 17.71
N LEU A 899 9.03 -31.67 17.57
CA LEU A 899 8.41 -33.00 17.54
C LEU A 899 8.28 -33.67 18.91
N GLY A 900 8.75 -33.04 19.99
CA GLY A 900 8.75 -33.65 21.34
C GLY A 900 9.78 -34.77 21.52
N LEU A 901 10.79 -34.84 20.65
CA LEU A 901 11.88 -35.84 20.65
C LEU A 901 13.20 -35.28 21.23
N ALA A 902 13.16 -34.11 21.88
CA ALA A 902 14.35 -33.43 22.42
C ALA A 902 15.22 -34.32 23.33
N ASP A 903 14.59 -35.02 24.28
CA ASP A 903 15.26 -35.93 25.22
C ASP A 903 15.87 -37.17 24.53
N GLN A 904 15.53 -37.39 23.25
CA GLN A 904 16.01 -38.51 22.42
C GLN A 904 17.04 -38.06 21.38
N PHE A 905 17.54 -36.81 21.43
CA PHE A 905 18.48 -36.29 20.42
C PHE A 905 19.78 -37.10 20.30
N GLU A 906 20.28 -37.69 21.39
CA GLU A 906 21.41 -38.62 21.35
C GLU A 906 21.10 -39.91 20.56
N GLU A 907 19.86 -40.39 20.59
CA GLU A 907 19.42 -41.53 19.78
C GLU A 907 19.21 -41.12 18.32
N ILE A 908 18.71 -39.91 18.06
CA ILE A 908 18.61 -39.34 16.70
C ILE A 908 20.01 -39.24 16.07
N LYS A 909 21.05 -38.81 16.81
CA LYS A 909 22.43 -38.77 16.29
C LYS A 909 22.98 -40.16 15.94
N LYS A 910 22.71 -41.19 16.74
CA LYS A 910 23.07 -42.59 16.41
C LYS A 910 22.30 -43.06 15.17
N MET A 911 20.98 -42.81 15.15
CA MET A 911 20.11 -43.23 14.06
C MET A 911 20.42 -42.51 12.75
N TYR A 912 20.99 -41.29 12.80
CA TYR A 912 21.52 -40.57 11.64
C TYR A 912 22.70 -41.31 11.00
N SER A 913 23.64 -41.85 11.81
CA SER A 913 24.70 -42.74 11.33
C SER A 913 24.13 -43.99 10.64
N VAL A 914 23.09 -44.59 11.21
CA VAL A 914 22.42 -45.79 10.69
C VAL A 914 21.67 -45.49 9.38
N ALA A 915 20.91 -44.38 9.35
CA ALA A 915 20.16 -43.91 8.19
C ALA A 915 21.09 -43.57 7.02
N ASN A 916 22.26 -42.98 7.28
CA ASN A 916 23.28 -42.75 6.25
C ASN A 916 23.67 -44.04 5.53
N ILE A 917 24.03 -45.09 6.27
CA ILE A 917 24.41 -46.39 5.69
C ILE A 917 23.22 -47.04 4.96
N LEU A 918 22.03 -47.00 5.57
CA LEU A 918 20.79 -47.52 4.99
C LEU A 918 20.40 -46.86 3.66
N LEU A 919 20.67 -45.56 3.51
CA LEU A 919 20.42 -44.80 2.29
C LEU A 919 21.53 -44.93 1.23
N GLY A 920 22.64 -45.61 1.55
CA GLY A 920 23.73 -45.96 0.62
C GLY A 920 25.12 -45.42 0.98
N ASP A 921 25.31 -44.83 2.16
CA ASP A 921 26.49 -44.08 2.62
C ASP A 921 26.81 -42.86 1.73
N LEU A 922 26.28 -41.69 2.07
CA LEU A 922 26.19 -40.52 1.19
C LEU A 922 27.14 -39.38 1.59
N PRO A 923 27.54 -38.50 0.65
CA PRO A 923 27.93 -37.14 1.00
C PRO A 923 26.70 -36.45 1.58
N LYS A 924 26.84 -35.84 2.77
CA LYS A 924 25.72 -35.29 3.54
C LYS A 924 25.85 -33.78 3.64
N VAL A 925 25.13 -33.06 2.79
CA VAL A 925 25.05 -31.59 2.76
C VAL A 925 23.67 -31.20 2.22
N THR A 926 23.18 -29.97 2.39
CA THR A 926 21.80 -29.64 1.98
C THR A 926 21.58 -29.87 0.47
N PRO A 927 20.60 -30.70 0.03
CA PRO A 927 19.51 -31.29 0.81
C PRO A 927 19.74 -32.72 1.33
N SER A 928 20.75 -33.48 0.87
CA SER A 928 21.01 -34.87 1.30
C SER A 928 21.18 -35.02 2.83
N SER A 929 21.72 -34.02 3.52
CA SER A 929 21.78 -33.97 4.99
C SER A 929 20.40 -33.98 5.66
N LYS A 930 19.40 -33.37 5.02
CA LYS A 930 18.00 -33.38 5.49
C LYS A 930 17.35 -34.73 5.20
N VAL A 931 17.63 -35.36 4.06
CA VAL A 931 17.12 -36.71 3.75
C VAL A 931 17.50 -37.72 4.85
N VAL A 932 18.77 -37.72 5.25
CA VAL A 932 19.26 -38.56 6.36
C VAL A 932 18.65 -38.14 7.71
N GLY A 933 18.46 -36.83 7.95
CA GLY A 933 17.87 -36.30 9.18
C GLY A 933 16.38 -36.59 9.37
N ASP A 934 15.59 -36.52 8.31
CA ASP A 934 14.18 -36.89 8.31
C ASP A 934 14.03 -38.40 8.53
N MET A 935 14.87 -39.21 7.85
CA MET A 935 14.90 -40.65 8.02
C MET A 935 15.27 -41.07 9.45
N ALA A 936 16.27 -40.43 10.05
CA ALA A 936 16.70 -40.68 11.42
C ALA A 936 15.58 -40.37 12.44
N GLN A 937 14.91 -39.22 12.30
CA GLN A 937 13.77 -38.84 13.15
C GLN A 937 12.60 -39.81 12.98
N PHE A 938 12.25 -40.17 11.74
CA PHE A 938 11.21 -41.16 11.44
C PHE A 938 11.49 -42.52 12.08
N MET A 939 12.74 -43.01 12.00
CA MET A 939 13.14 -44.27 12.61
C MET A 939 13.09 -44.23 14.15
N VAL A 940 13.54 -43.15 14.79
CA VAL A 940 13.43 -42.98 16.25
C VAL A 940 11.97 -42.88 16.70
N GLN A 941 11.18 -42.02 16.06
CA GLN A 941 9.76 -41.78 16.39
C GLN A 941 8.92 -43.06 16.30
N ASN A 942 9.17 -43.89 15.27
CA ASN A 942 8.45 -45.14 15.04
C ASN A 942 9.15 -46.38 15.65
N LYS A 943 10.27 -46.18 16.36
CA LYS A 943 11.09 -47.24 17.01
C LYS A 943 11.56 -48.34 16.05
N LEU A 944 11.93 -47.96 14.83
CA LEU A 944 12.36 -48.85 13.76
C LEU A 944 13.89 -49.02 13.75
N THR A 945 14.38 -50.24 13.61
CA THR A 945 15.77 -50.51 13.24
C THR A 945 15.96 -50.42 11.72
N ALA A 946 17.21 -50.38 11.25
CA ALA A 946 17.50 -50.49 9.81
C ALA A 946 16.94 -51.78 9.18
N LYS A 947 16.88 -52.88 9.94
CA LYS A 947 16.31 -54.15 9.47
C LYS A 947 14.80 -54.03 9.29
N ASP A 948 14.09 -53.43 10.23
CA ASP A 948 12.64 -53.21 10.13
C ASP A 948 12.30 -52.38 8.90
N VAL A 949 13.08 -51.34 8.60
CA VAL A 949 12.91 -50.55 7.38
C VAL A 949 13.16 -51.37 6.12
N GLN A 950 14.20 -52.22 6.08
CA GLN A 950 14.51 -53.04 4.91
C GLN A 950 13.46 -54.14 4.66
N GLU A 951 12.99 -54.81 5.72
CA GLU A 951 12.01 -55.89 5.61
C GLU A 951 10.58 -55.37 5.36
N ARG A 952 10.27 -54.15 5.82
CA ARG A 952 8.92 -53.55 5.74
C ARG A 952 8.89 -52.28 4.89
N ALA A 953 9.85 -52.10 3.99
CA ALA A 953 9.98 -50.95 3.09
C ALA A 953 8.71 -50.66 2.28
N SER A 954 7.91 -51.69 2.01
CA SER A 954 6.65 -51.61 1.27
C SER A 954 5.42 -51.29 2.15
N GLU A 955 5.54 -51.27 3.47
CA GLU A 955 4.46 -50.93 4.41
C GLU A 955 4.60 -49.50 4.98
N LEU A 956 5.81 -48.94 4.94
CA LEU A 956 6.17 -47.72 5.65
C LEU A 956 5.99 -46.47 4.79
N SER A 957 5.18 -45.52 5.28
CA SER A 957 5.09 -44.16 4.74
C SER A 957 6.35 -43.36 5.08
N LEU A 958 7.41 -43.50 4.28
CA LEU A 958 8.67 -42.77 4.47
C LEU A 958 8.50 -41.25 4.25
N PRO A 959 9.36 -40.41 4.86
CA PRO A 959 9.36 -38.96 4.62
C PRO A 959 9.52 -38.60 3.13
N SER A 960 8.86 -37.53 2.67
CA SER A 960 8.86 -37.17 1.24
C SER A 960 10.26 -36.96 0.67
N SER A 961 11.17 -36.35 1.45
CA SER A 961 12.57 -36.14 1.09
C SER A 961 13.34 -37.45 0.80
N VAL A 962 12.98 -38.54 1.48
CA VAL A 962 13.54 -39.89 1.26
C VAL A 962 12.96 -40.51 0.00
N VAL A 963 11.67 -40.28 -0.26
CA VAL A 963 11.00 -40.70 -1.50
C VAL A 963 11.55 -39.94 -2.71
N GLU A 964 11.70 -38.61 -2.61
CA GLU A 964 12.27 -37.73 -3.63
C GLU A 964 13.73 -38.11 -3.97
N TYR A 965 14.55 -38.40 -2.96
CA TYR A 965 15.88 -38.98 -3.13
C TYR A 965 15.82 -40.30 -3.92
N PHE A 966 14.97 -41.25 -3.50
CA PHE A 966 14.83 -42.54 -4.18
C PHE A 966 14.19 -42.46 -5.58
N GLN A 967 13.44 -41.40 -5.90
CA GLN A 967 12.93 -41.11 -7.24
C GLN A 967 14.02 -40.57 -8.18
N GLY A 968 15.09 -39.96 -7.64
CA GLY A 968 16.19 -39.37 -8.40
C GLY A 968 16.30 -37.84 -8.34
N TYR A 969 15.45 -37.16 -7.57
CA TYR A 969 15.41 -35.69 -7.54
C TYR A 969 16.68 -35.02 -7.01
N LEU A 970 17.59 -35.71 -6.32
CA LEU A 970 18.86 -35.13 -5.88
C LEU A 970 20.03 -35.36 -6.85
N GLY A 971 19.80 -36.00 -8.00
CA GLY A 971 20.86 -36.58 -8.83
C GLY A 971 21.33 -37.93 -8.29
N GLU A 972 22.31 -38.56 -8.95
CA GLU A 972 22.69 -39.95 -8.64
C GLU A 972 23.78 -40.02 -7.56
N PRO A 973 23.61 -40.82 -6.49
CA PRO A 973 24.60 -40.96 -5.44
C PRO A 973 25.83 -41.76 -5.90
N PRO A 974 27.04 -41.49 -5.35
CA PRO A 974 28.23 -42.27 -5.66
C PRO A 974 28.01 -43.75 -5.34
N GLY A 975 28.25 -44.64 -6.32
CA GLY A 975 28.00 -46.08 -6.19
C GLY A 975 26.54 -46.53 -6.38
N GLY A 976 25.62 -45.61 -6.70
CA GLY A 976 24.20 -45.91 -6.95
C GLY A 976 23.36 -46.09 -5.69
N TYR A 977 22.05 -46.31 -5.90
CA TYR A 977 21.07 -46.46 -4.82
C TYR A 977 21.03 -47.88 -4.25
N PRO A 978 20.70 -48.05 -2.96
CA PRO A 978 20.44 -49.37 -2.39
C PRO A 978 19.15 -49.99 -2.96
N GLU A 979 19.30 -51.08 -3.71
CA GLU A 979 18.20 -51.97 -4.11
C GLU A 979 18.23 -53.24 -3.21
N PRO A 980 17.09 -53.88 -2.90
CA PRO A 980 15.73 -53.59 -3.40
C PRO A 980 15.02 -52.42 -2.70
N LEU A 981 15.64 -51.82 -1.67
CA LEU A 981 15.02 -50.78 -0.82
C LEU A 981 14.42 -49.64 -1.64
N ARG A 982 15.17 -49.04 -2.59
CA ARG A 982 14.66 -47.99 -3.48
C ARG A 982 13.40 -48.45 -4.22
N THR A 983 13.45 -49.61 -4.88
CA THR A 983 12.31 -50.11 -5.66
C THR A 983 11.09 -50.43 -4.80
N GLN A 984 11.27 -50.99 -3.60
CA GLN A 984 10.16 -51.24 -2.67
C GLN A 984 9.52 -49.94 -2.16
N SER A 985 10.32 -48.97 -1.70
CA SER A 985 9.81 -47.70 -1.19
C SER A 985 9.12 -46.84 -2.25
N VAL A 986 9.62 -46.84 -3.49
CA VAL A 986 8.99 -46.11 -4.61
C VAL A 986 7.69 -46.81 -5.06
N LEU A 987 7.62 -48.15 -5.06
CA LEU A 987 6.40 -48.89 -5.42
C LEU A 987 5.23 -48.61 -4.46
N THR A 988 5.49 -48.50 -3.15
CA THR A 988 4.42 -48.20 -2.18
C THR A 988 3.87 -46.79 -2.34
N PHE A 989 4.71 -45.80 -2.66
CA PHE A 989 4.23 -44.45 -2.98
C PHE A 989 3.34 -44.45 -4.23
N ILE A 990 3.72 -45.21 -5.27
CA ILE A 990 2.90 -45.39 -6.49
C ILE A 990 1.53 -46.02 -6.18
N LEU A 991 1.45 -46.95 -5.22
CA LEU A 991 0.20 -47.61 -4.85
C LEU A 991 -0.72 -46.75 -3.97
N TYR A 992 -0.18 -45.85 -3.14
CA TYR A 992 -0.98 -45.04 -2.21
C TYR A 992 -1.55 -43.75 -2.85
N ASP A 993 -0.78 -43.09 -3.71
CA ASP A 993 -1.17 -41.80 -4.34
C ASP A 993 -2.12 -41.96 -5.54
N LEU A 994 -2.42 -43.21 -5.94
CA LEU A 994 -3.34 -43.56 -7.04
C LEU A 994 -4.80 -43.08 -6.83
N GLN A 995 -5.14 -42.54 -5.66
CA GLN A 995 -6.44 -41.90 -5.40
C GLN A 995 -6.43 -40.37 -5.55
N VAL A 996 -5.27 -39.71 -5.73
CA VAL A 996 -5.19 -38.24 -5.86
C VAL A 996 -4.46 -37.81 -7.12
N LEU A 997 -3.16 -38.11 -7.31
CA LEU A 997 -2.39 -37.60 -8.45
C LEU A 997 -1.41 -38.60 -9.10
N LYS A 998 -1.03 -38.27 -10.34
CA LYS A 998 -0.30 -39.12 -11.31
C LYS A 998 0.93 -39.80 -10.68
N GLY A 999 0.88 -41.13 -10.57
CA GLY A 999 1.89 -41.94 -9.87
C GLY A 999 3.35 -41.68 -10.28
N ALA A 1000 4.22 -41.71 -9.27
CA ALA A 1000 5.63 -41.37 -9.37
C ALA A 1000 6.40 -42.21 -10.40
N LYS A 1001 7.31 -41.55 -11.13
CA LYS A 1001 8.29 -42.19 -12.02
C LYS A 1001 9.69 -42.08 -11.42
N LYS A 1002 10.54 -43.07 -11.71
CA LYS A 1002 12.00 -42.93 -11.54
C LYS A 1002 12.51 -41.91 -12.57
N ILE A 1003 13.41 -41.03 -12.16
CA ILE A 1003 14.15 -40.11 -13.01
C ILE A 1003 15.48 -40.80 -13.36
N GLU A 1004 15.90 -40.69 -14.62
CA GLU A 1004 17.18 -41.22 -15.12
C GLU A 1004 18.05 -40.03 -15.59
N GLY A 1005 19.32 -40.00 -15.18
CA GLY A 1005 20.21 -38.87 -15.44
C GLY A 1005 19.84 -37.60 -14.66
N ARG A 1006 20.19 -36.44 -15.22
CA ARG A 1006 20.05 -35.13 -14.55
C ARG A 1006 18.60 -34.62 -14.57
N PRO A 1007 17.94 -34.40 -13.42
CA PRO A 1007 16.51 -34.02 -13.38
C PRO A 1007 16.18 -32.75 -14.18
N GLY A 1008 16.97 -31.68 -14.02
CA GLY A 1008 16.74 -30.39 -14.67
C GLY A 1008 16.75 -30.44 -16.21
N ALA A 1009 17.47 -31.40 -16.81
CA ALA A 1009 17.55 -31.57 -18.26
C ALA A 1009 16.22 -32.01 -18.91
N SER A 1010 15.26 -32.49 -18.10
CA SER A 1010 13.94 -32.96 -18.53
C SER A 1010 12.81 -31.95 -18.32
N LEU A 1011 13.10 -30.83 -17.67
CA LEU A 1011 12.10 -29.81 -17.33
C LEU A 1011 11.94 -28.79 -18.46
N PRO A 1012 10.71 -28.35 -18.78
CA PRO A 1012 10.50 -27.28 -19.77
C PRO A 1012 11.07 -25.95 -19.24
N PRO A 1013 11.68 -25.10 -20.09
CA PRO A 1013 12.18 -23.79 -19.66
C PRO A 1013 11.13 -22.93 -18.96
N VAL A 1014 11.53 -22.19 -17.93
CA VAL A 1014 10.64 -21.21 -17.26
C VAL A 1014 10.45 -19.99 -18.16
N ASP A 1015 9.20 -19.54 -18.33
CA ASP A 1015 8.88 -18.24 -18.92
C ASP A 1015 9.00 -17.14 -17.85
N PHE A 1016 10.00 -16.27 -17.99
CA PHE A 1016 10.20 -15.15 -17.08
C PHE A 1016 9.27 -13.96 -17.37
N GLN A 1017 8.73 -13.86 -18.59
CA GLN A 1017 7.77 -12.81 -18.96
C GLN A 1017 6.41 -13.13 -18.35
N GLU A 1018 5.96 -14.39 -18.39
CA GLU A 1018 4.74 -14.83 -17.68
C GLU A 1018 4.83 -14.56 -16.17
N ILE A 1019 5.95 -14.89 -15.52
CA ILE A 1019 6.17 -14.59 -14.10
C ILE A 1019 6.16 -13.07 -13.85
N LYS A 1020 6.76 -12.29 -14.74
CA LYS A 1020 6.78 -10.83 -14.62
C LYS A 1020 5.37 -10.23 -14.73
N ASP A 1021 4.60 -10.64 -15.74
CA ASP A 1021 3.27 -10.09 -15.99
C ASP A 1021 2.32 -10.40 -14.81
N ASN A 1022 2.34 -11.64 -14.30
CA ASN A 1022 1.59 -12.01 -13.08
C ASN A 1022 1.98 -11.19 -11.84
N LEU A 1023 3.27 -10.84 -11.68
CA LEU A 1023 3.73 -10.01 -10.57
C LEU A 1023 3.38 -8.52 -10.77
N GLU A 1024 3.47 -7.98 -11.99
CA GLU A 1024 3.04 -6.61 -12.29
C GLU A 1024 1.51 -6.44 -12.15
N ASP A 1025 0.71 -7.46 -12.49
CA ASP A 1025 -0.73 -7.46 -12.24
C ASP A 1025 -1.09 -7.50 -10.74
N LYS A 1026 -0.39 -8.31 -9.92
CA LYS A 1026 -0.67 -8.39 -8.46
C LYS A 1026 -0.12 -7.19 -7.69
N TYR A 1027 1.03 -6.65 -8.07
CA TYR A 1027 1.77 -5.66 -7.27
C TYR A 1027 1.97 -4.28 -7.92
N GLY A 1028 1.82 -4.18 -9.24
CA GLY A 1028 2.10 -2.98 -10.04
C GLY A 1028 3.51 -2.96 -10.63
N ASN A 1029 3.72 -2.09 -11.64
CA ASN A 1029 4.90 -2.02 -12.52
C ASN A 1029 6.19 -1.47 -11.86
N TRP A 1030 6.46 -1.83 -10.60
CA TRP A 1030 7.73 -1.55 -9.89
C TRP A 1030 8.56 -2.81 -9.62
N ILE A 1031 8.04 -3.98 -10.01
CA ILE A 1031 8.68 -5.30 -9.93
C ILE A 1031 9.99 -5.31 -10.74
N THR A 1032 11.05 -5.87 -10.16
CA THR A 1032 12.39 -5.92 -10.76
C THR A 1032 12.70 -7.29 -11.40
N GLU A 1033 13.76 -7.37 -12.22
CA GLU A 1033 14.23 -8.67 -12.74
C GLU A 1033 14.65 -9.60 -11.59
N GLU A 1034 15.13 -9.04 -10.48
CA GLU A 1034 15.49 -9.76 -9.27
C GLU A 1034 14.27 -10.29 -8.49
N ASP A 1035 13.14 -9.57 -8.49
CA ASP A 1035 11.88 -10.08 -7.91
C ASP A 1035 11.34 -11.24 -8.76
N VAL A 1036 11.40 -11.13 -10.09
CA VAL A 1036 11.05 -12.22 -11.04
C VAL A 1036 11.95 -13.44 -10.84
N MET A 1037 13.26 -13.23 -10.69
CA MET A 1037 14.23 -14.30 -10.42
C MET A 1037 13.99 -14.97 -9.05
N SER A 1038 13.64 -14.17 -8.04
CA SER A 1038 13.26 -14.67 -6.71
C SER A 1038 11.98 -15.49 -6.78
N ALA A 1039 10.97 -15.05 -7.54
CA ALA A 1039 9.73 -15.78 -7.74
C ALA A 1039 9.95 -17.09 -8.52
N ALA A 1040 10.81 -17.11 -9.54
CA ALA A 1040 11.14 -18.33 -10.29
C ALA A 1040 11.83 -19.40 -9.41
N LEU A 1041 12.63 -18.99 -8.42
CA LEU A 1041 13.26 -19.90 -7.45
C LEU A 1041 12.33 -20.28 -6.28
N TYR A 1042 11.56 -19.31 -5.82
CA TYR A 1042 10.76 -19.36 -4.59
C TYR A 1042 9.42 -18.62 -4.76
N PRO A 1043 8.44 -19.17 -5.50
CA PRO A 1043 7.22 -18.43 -5.86
C PRO A 1043 6.46 -17.94 -4.63
N LYS A 1044 6.08 -18.87 -3.76
CA LYS A 1044 5.31 -18.59 -2.53
C LYS A 1044 6.05 -17.67 -1.55
N VAL A 1045 7.37 -17.81 -1.41
CA VAL A 1045 8.16 -17.01 -0.46
C VAL A 1045 8.29 -15.58 -0.94
N THR A 1046 8.43 -15.39 -2.25
CA THR A 1046 8.49 -14.08 -2.88
C THR A 1046 7.12 -13.40 -2.82
N ASP A 1047 6.03 -14.13 -3.02
CA ASP A 1047 4.66 -13.65 -2.84
C ASP A 1047 4.38 -13.22 -1.38
N GLU A 1048 4.72 -14.07 -0.41
CA GLU A 1048 4.64 -13.76 1.03
C GLU A 1048 5.50 -12.54 1.41
N TYR A 1049 6.70 -12.41 0.83
CA TYR A 1049 7.59 -11.25 1.04
C TYR A 1049 7.05 -9.96 0.39
N LEU A 1050 6.50 -10.02 -0.82
CA LEU A 1050 5.96 -8.84 -1.52
C LEU A 1050 4.66 -8.36 -0.85
N ASP A 1051 3.78 -9.27 -0.41
CA ASP A 1051 2.62 -8.92 0.43
C ASP A 1051 3.06 -8.31 1.77
N PHE A 1052 4.08 -8.87 2.43
CA PHE A 1052 4.66 -8.30 3.65
C PHE A 1052 5.25 -6.90 3.40
N ARG A 1053 6.06 -6.73 2.35
CA ARG A 1053 6.68 -5.44 1.98
C ARG A 1053 5.63 -4.40 1.63
N ASN A 1054 4.52 -4.81 1.00
CA ASN A 1054 3.40 -3.92 0.74
C ASN A 1054 2.64 -3.54 2.01
N LYS A 1055 2.49 -4.45 2.99
CA LYS A 1055 1.83 -4.14 4.28
C LYS A 1055 2.70 -3.27 5.21
N TYR A 1056 3.96 -3.65 5.41
CA TYR A 1056 4.84 -3.15 6.48
C TYR A 1056 6.01 -2.28 6.00
N GLY A 1057 6.32 -2.27 4.71
CA GLY A 1057 7.34 -1.40 4.14
C GLY A 1057 8.77 -1.82 4.48
N PRO A 1058 9.72 -0.85 4.59
CA PRO A 1058 11.16 -1.12 4.66
C PRO A 1058 11.62 -1.47 6.09
N VAL A 1059 11.20 -2.63 6.59
CA VAL A 1059 11.59 -3.13 7.93
C VAL A 1059 13.08 -3.46 8.04
N ASP A 1060 13.78 -3.56 6.91
CA ASP A 1060 15.23 -3.68 6.78
C ASP A 1060 15.98 -2.46 7.36
N LYS A 1061 15.35 -1.29 7.39
CA LYS A 1061 15.93 -0.05 7.94
C LYS A 1061 15.77 0.09 9.46
N LEU A 1062 15.04 -0.82 10.12
CA LEU A 1062 14.99 -0.92 11.59
C LEU A 1062 16.27 -1.58 12.12
N ASP A 1063 16.69 -1.21 13.34
CA ASP A 1063 17.72 -1.96 14.05
C ASP A 1063 17.24 -3.40 14.37
N THR A 1064 18.18 -4.31 14.57
CA THR A 1064 17.88 -5.74 14.73
C THR A 1064 17.02 -6.06 15.96
N LYS A 1065 17.17 -5.33 17.07
CA LYS A 1065 16.37 -5.56 18.28
C LYS A 1065 14.95 -5.06 18.09
N THR A 1066 14.76 -3.84 17.59
CA THR A 1066 13.43 -3.29 17.33
C THR A 1066 12.70 -4.06 16.23
N PHE A 1067 13.41 -4.61 15.25
CA PHE A 1067 12.88 -5.58 14.29
C PHE A 1067 12.39 -6.87 14.97
N LEU A 1068 13.22 -7.51 15.80
CA LEU A 1068 12.90 -8.83 16.37
C LEU A 1068 11.82 -8.80 17.47
N VAL A 1069 11.91 -7.87 18.41
CA VAL A 1069 11.10 -7.85 19.64
C VAL A 1069 10.36 -6.54 19.89
N GLY A 1070 10.47 -5.59 18.96
CA GLY A 1070 9.79 -4.29 19.05
C GLY A 1070 10.50 -3.28 19.96
N PRO A 1071 10.01 -2.04 19.96
CA PRO A 1071 10.53 -0.95 20.79
C PRO A 1071 10.03 -1.09 22.23
N LYS A 1072 10.78 -0.57 23.21
CA LYS A 1072 10.27 -0.43 24.58
C LYS A 1072 9.30 0.76 24.64
N ILE A 1073 8.25 0.66 25.46
CA ILE A 1073 7.37 1.81 25.76
C ILE A 1073 8.22 2.93 26.38
N ALA A 1074 7.95 4.17 25.97
CA ALA A 1074 8.72 5.39 26.27
C ALA A 1074 10.20 5.34 25.85
N SER A 1075 10.58 4.47 24.91
CA SER A 1075 11.88 4.55 24.22
C SER A 1075 11.74 5.12 22.81
N GLU A 1076 12.75 5.89 22.40
CA GLU A 1076 12.88 6.42 21.05
C GLU A 1076 13.62 5.42 20.14
N THR A 1077 13.17 5.33 18.89
CA THR A 1077 13.80 4.59 17.81
C THR A 1077 14.05 5.55 16.66
N GLU A 1078 15.31 5.78 16.31
CA GLU A 1078 15.67 6.45 15.06
C GLU A 1078 15.65 5.46 13.89
N VAL A 1079 15.03 5.86 12.77
CA VAL A 1079 14.99 5.06 11.54
C VAL A 1079 15.48 5.90 10.36
N PHE A 1080 16.66 5.57 9.84
CA PHE A 1080 17.22 6.18 8.65
C PHE A 1080 16.61 5.54 7.39
N LEU A 1081 15.69 6.25 6.71
CA LEU A 1081 15.06 5.74 5.50
C LEU A 1081 15.93 5.92 4.25
N GLU A 1082 16.59 7.08 4.16
CA GLU A 1082 17.43 7.53 3.03
C GLU A 1082 18.16 8.82 3.44
N LYS A 1083 19.15 9.26 2.66
CA LYS A 1083 20.00 10.42 2.98
C LYS A 1083 19.16 11.69 3.24
N GLY A 1084 19.18 12.14 4.50
CA GLY A 1084 18.43 13.33 4.95
C GLY A 1084 16.97 13.09 5.33
N LYS A 1085 16.52 11.83 5.46
CA LYS A 1085 15.16 11.49 5.93
C LYS A 1085 15.21 10.46 7.06
N ASN A 1086 15.31 10.98 8.28
CA ASN A 1086 15.21 10.21 9.52
C ASN A 1086 13.76 10.26 10.05
N LEU A 1087 13.31 9.16 10.64
CA LEU A 1087 12.15 9.14 11.51
C LEU A 1087 12.63 9.04 12.97
N SER A 1088 12.10 9.87 13.85
CA SER A 1088 12.10 9.65 15.30
C SER A 1088 10.74 9.03 15.64
N ILE A 1089 10.76 7.85 16.27
CA ILE A 1089 9.56 7.10 16.65
C ILE A 1089 9.62 6.79 18.14
N VAL A 1090 8.65 7.28 18.93
CA VAL A 1090 8.51 6.93 20.34
C VAL A 1090 7.24 6.11 20.53
N THR A 1091 7.32 4.93 21.15
CA THR A 1091 6.13 4.11 21.45
C THR A 1091 5.53 4.55 22.78
N LEU A 1092 4.30 5.07 22.76
CA LEU A 1092 3.69 5.72 23.93
C LEU A 1092 2.83 4.76 24.75
N ALA A 1093 1.96 3.98 24.10
CA ALA A 1093 1.05 3.05 24.76
C ALA A 1093 0.49 2.00 23.79
N VAL A 1094 0.06 0.86 24.34
CA VAL A 1094 -0.85 -0.10 23.68
C VAL A 1094 -2.19 -0.03 24.39
N GLY A 1095 -3.26 0.24 23.65
CA GLY A 1095 -4.62 0.33 24.21
C GLY A 1095 -5.28 -1.02 24.47
N ASP A 1096 -6.42 -0.97 25.15
CA ASP A 1096 -7.26 -2.13 25.44
C ASP A 1096 -7.85 -2.77 24.17
N LEU A 1097 -8.32 -4.01 24.32
CA LEU A 1097 -9.01 -4.75 23.28
C LEU A 1097 -10.40 -4.14 23.02
N SER A 1098 -10.58 -3.58 21.83
CA SER A 1098 -11.89 -3.13 21.36
C SER A 1098 -12.82 -4.30 21.05
N LYS A 1099 -14.14 -4.05 21.08
CA LYS A 1099 -15.20 -5.01 20.69
C LYS A 1099 -15.05 -5.60 19.27
N ALA A 1100 -14.16 -5.06 18.44
CA ALA A 1100 -13.87 -5.53 17.09
C ALA A 1100 -12.64 -6.45 16.99
N GLY A 1101 -12.07 -6.90 18.11
CA GLY A 1101 -10.85 -7.73 18.12
C GLY A 1101 -9.57 -6.96 17.73
N THR A 1102 -9.53 -5.65 18.01
CA THR A 1102 -8.38 -4.79 17.67
C THR A 1102 -7.92 -3.93 18.85
N ARG A 1103 -6.62 -3.65 18.92
CA ARG A 1103 -6.02 -2.67 19.84
C ARG A 1103 -5.57 -1.44 19.05
N GLU A 1104 -5.57 -0.29 19.70
CA GLU A 1104 -5.01 0.95 19.15
C GLU A 1104 -3.65 1.21 19.81
N VAL A 1105 -2.57 1.22 19.02
CA VAL A 1105 -1.20 1.47 19.50
C VAL A 1105 -0.84 2.91 19.21
N PHE A 1106 -0.34 3.62 20.21
CA PHE A 1106 -0.03 5.05 20.18
C PHE A 1106 1.47 5.29 20.07
N PHE A 1107 1.84 6.20 19.18
CA PHE A 1107 3.21 6.57 18.87
C PHE A 1107 3.35 8.08 18.84
N GLU A 1108 4.56 8.58 19.05
CA GLU A 1108 5.00 9.86 18.52
C GLU A 1108 5.86 9.61 17.26
N LEU A 1109 5.63 10.39 16.20
CA LEU A 1109 6.39 10.33 14.95
C LEU A 1109 6.86 11.74 14.58
N ASN A 1110 8.16 12.01 14.74
CA ASN A 1110 8.80 13.32 14.52
C ASN A 1110 8.02 14.46 15.22
N GLY A 1111 7.82 14.38 16.54
CA GLY A 1111 7.13 15.41 17.31
C GLY A 1111 5.60 15.43 17.18
N GLN A 1112 4.97 14.38 16.63
CA GLN A 1112 3.51 14.32 16.46
C GLN A 1112 2.89 12.98 16.86
N LEU A 1113 1.85 13.05 17.69
CA LEU A 1113 1.03 11.89 18.06
C LEU A 1113 0.43 11.18 16.83
N ARG A 1114 0.51 9.86 16.83
CA ARG A 1114 -0.07 8.94 15.85
C ARG A 1114 -0.69 7.77 16.57
N SER A 1115 -1.66 7.13 15.92
CA SER A 1115 -2.06 5.79 16.29
C SER A 1115 -2.26 4.90 15.08
N VAL A 1116 -2.17 3.60 15.30
CA VAL A 1116 -2.50 2.54 14.33
C VAL A 1116 -3.40 1.53 15.01
N ARG A 1117 -4.38 0.98 14.28
CA ARG A 1117 -5.18 -0.15 14.77
C ARG A 1117 -4.61 -1.46 14.28
N ILE A 1118 -4.46 -2.38 15.21
CA ILE A 1118 -3.82 -3.69 15.03
C ILE A 1118 -4.82 -4.75 15.46
N LYS A 1119 -5.01 -5.79 14.63
CA LYS A 1119 -5.81 -6.96 15.01
C LYS A 1119 -5.07 -7.76 16.07
N ASP A 1120 -5.76 -8.10 17.16
CA ASP A 1120 -5.24 -8.95 18.23
C ASP A 1120 -5.49 -10.41 17.83
N MET A 1121 -4.42 -11.08 17.38
CA MET A 1121 -4.49 -12.42 16.79
C MET A 1121 -4.69 -13.52 17.83
N GLU A 1122 -4.59 -13.21 19.12
CA GLU A 1122 -4.93 -14.14 20.20
C GLU A 1122 -6.41 -14.02 20.54
N ALA A 1123 -6.91 -12.79 20.72
CA ALA A 1123 -8.33 -12.54 20.89
C ALA A 1123 -9.19 -13.09 19.74
N GLN A 1124 -8.69 -13.05 18.49
CA GLN A 1124 -9.39 -13.66 17.35
C GLN A 1124 -9.52 -15.19 17.42
N LYS A 1125 -8.71 -15.90 18.22
CA LYS A 1125 -8.87 -17.36 18.45
C LYS A 1125 -10.04 -17.68 19.39
N GLU A 1126 -10.42 -16.72 20.25
CA GLU A 1126 -11.58 -16.84 21.14
C GLU A 1126 -12.84 -16.21 20.52
N MET A 1127 -12.68 -15.12 19.77
CA MET A 1127 -13.76 -14.39 19.09
C MET A 1127 -14.21 -15.06 17.78
N HIS A 1128 -14.85 -16.22 17.89
CA HIS A 1128 -15.64 -16.79 16.80
C HIS A 1128 -16.91 -15.94 16.55
N VAL A 1129 -16.79 -14.88 15.75
CA VAL A 1129 -17.93 -14.09 15.29
C VAL A 1129 -18.62 -14.85 14.15
N HIS A 1130 -19.61 -15.67 14.51
CA HIS A 1130 -20.44 -16.37 13.53
C HIS A 1130 -21.34 -15.37 12.75
N PRO A 1131 -21.55 -15.57 11.44
CA PRO A 1131 -22.58 -14.83 10.70
C PRO A 1131 -23.94 -15.04 11.36
N LYS A 1132 -24.76 -13.99 11.49
CA LYS A 1132 -26.14 -14.12 11.98
C LYS A 1132 -27.10 -14.36 10.81
N ALA A 1133 -28.17 -15.12 11.04
CA ALA A 1133 -29.20 -15.38 10.06
C ALA A 1133 -29.99 -14.12 9.67
N VAL A 1134 -30.36 -14.00 8.39
CA VAL A 1134 -30.99 -12.81 7.82
C VAL A 1134 -32.48 -12.80 8.17
N LYS A 1135 -32.86 -12.00 9.18
CA LYS A 1135 -34.23 -11.92 9.68
C LYS A 1135 -35.20 -11.48 8.57
N GLY A 1136 -36.22 -12.31 8.33
CA GLY A 1136 -37.18 -12.16 7.23
C GLY A 1136 -36.94 -13.10 6.04
N VAL A 1137 -35.73 -13.66 5.88
CA VAL A 1137 -35.42 -14.63 4.82
C VAL A 1137 -35.59 -16.04 5.37
N LEU A 1138 -36.69 -16.72 5.01
CA LEU A 1138 -36.97 -18.10 5.45
C LEU A 1138 -35.86 -19.10 5.11
N GLY A 1139 -35.12 -18.87 4.02
CA GLY A 1139 -33.95 -19.67 3.63
C GLY A 1139 -32.74 -19.52 4.56
N SER A 1140 -32.67 -18.50 5.40
CA SER A 1140 -31.55 -18.25 6.32
C SER A 1140 -31.86 -18.86 7.68
N VAL A 1141 -31.45 -20.12 7.88
CA VAL A 1141 -31.78 -20.89 9.09
C VAL A 1141 -30.82 -20.51 10.22
N GLY A 1142 -31.33 -19.82 11.23
CA GLY A 1142 -30.57 -19.42 12.42
C GLY A 1142 -30.66 -20.40 13.59
N ALA A 1143 -29.69 -20.34 14.50
CA ALA A 1143 -29.66 -21.07 15.76
C ALA A 1143 -30.77 -20.54 16.69
N PRO A 1144 -31.74 -21.39 17.07
CA PRO A 1144 -32.90 -20.94 17.87
C PRO A 1144 -32.54 -20.56 19.31
N MET A 1145 -31.39 -21.04 19.80
CA MET A 1145 -30.82 -20.71 21.11
C MET A 1145 -29.31 -21.03 21.11
N PRO A 1146 -28.51 -20.45 22.04
CA PRO A 1146 -27.12 -20.83 22.20
C PRO A 1146 -26.95 -22.33 22.52
N GLY A 1147 -25.95 -22.97 21.91
CA GLY A 1147 -25.75 -24.42 22.00
C GLY A 1147 -24.44 -24.90 21.37
N THR A 1148 -24.29 -26.21 21.21
CA THR A 1148 -23.15 -26.86 20.54
C THR A 1148 -23.64 -27.83 19.48
N VAL A 1149 -23.10 -27.80 18.26
CA VAL A 1149 -23.49 -28.71 17.17
C VAL A 1149 -23.01 -30.13 17.48
N ILE A 1150 -23.95 -31.07 17.67
CA ILE A 1150 -23.66 -32.48 17.94
C ILE A 1150 -23.54 -33.28 16.64
N ASP A 1151 -24.38 -32.99 15.65
CA ASP A 1151 -24.39 -33.74 14.39
C ASP A 1151 -25.02 -32.93 13.27
N ILE A 1152 -24.57 -33.15 12.03
CA ILE A 1152 -25.09 -32.47 10.82
C ILE A 1152 -25.65 -33.57 9.90
N LYS A 1153 -26.88 -33.39 9.42
CA LYS A 1153 -27.66 -34.42 8.71
C LYS A 1153 -27.75 -34.22 7.20
N VAL A 1154 -27.30 -33.07 6.69
CA VAL A 1154 -27.32 -32.68 5.28
C VAL A 1154 -25.96 -32.15 4.83
N LYS A 1155 -25.77 -32.01 3.53
CA LYS A 1155 -24.57 -31.44 2.88
C LYS A 1155 -24.95 -30.30 1.95
N GLU A 1156 -23.97 -29.48 1.60
CA GLU A 1156 -24.13 -28.49 0.53
C GLU A 1156 -24.40 -29.21 -0.80
N GLY A 1157 -25.43 -28.76 -1.51
CA GLY A 1157 -25.95 -29.40 -2.71
C GLY A 1157 -27.16 -30.31 -2.50
N ASP A 1158 -27.45 -30.77 -1.28
CA ASP A 1158 -28.60 -31.64 -0.99
C ASP A 1158 -29.94 -30.92 -1.21
N GLU A 1159 -30.97 -31.66 -1.62
CA GLU A 1159 -32.36 -31.19 -1.63
C GLU A 1159 -33.05 -31.57 -0.31
N VAL A 1160 -33.83 -30.65 0.25
CA VAL A 1160 -34.47 -30.81 1.57
C VAL A 1160 -35.95 -30.48 1.52
N GLU A 1161 -36.78 -31.32 2.14
CA GLU A 1161 -38.20 -31.08 2.33
C GLU A 1161 -38.49 -30.25 3.60
N LYS A 1162 -39.60 -29.51 3.60
CA LYS A 1162 -40.02 -28.74 4.76
C LYS A 1162 -40.29 -29.65 5.96
N GLY A 1163 -39.56 -29.45 7.05
CA GLY A 1163 -39.58 -30.28 8.26
C GLY A 1163 -38.47 -31.34 8.34
N GLN A 1164 -37.69 -31.55 7.27
CA GLN A 1164 -36.53 -32.45 7.28
C GLN A 1164 -35.46 -31.96 8.26
N ALA A 1165 -34.81 -32.88 8.98
CA ALA A 1165 -33.74 -32.58 9.91
C ALA A 1165 -32.47 -32.09 9.18
N LEU A 1166 -31.96 -30.91 9.58
CA LEU A 1166 -30.73 -30.32 9.05
C LEU A 1166 -29.52 -30.65 9.94
N LEU A 1167 -29.66 -30.44 11.25
CA LEU A 1167 -28.62 -30.70 12.25
C LEU A 1167 -29.20 -30.87 13.66
N VAL A 1168 -28.35 -31.26 14.61
CA VAL A 1168 -28.69 -31.42 16.03
C VAL A 1168 -27.79 -30.51 16.86
N LEU A 1169 -28.41 -29.69 17.72
CA LEU A 1169 -27.73 -28.87 18.73
C LEU A 1169 -27.90 -29.51 20.11
N SER A 1170 -26.89 -29.40 20.98
CA SER A 1170 -27.06 -29.59 22.42
C SER A 1170 -27.08 -28.24 23.13
N ALA A 1171 -28.14 -27.99 23.89
CA ALA A 1171 -28.30 -26.80 24.73
C ALA A 1171 -28.84 -27.24 26.09
N MET A 1172 -28.26 -26.71 27.18
CA MET A 1172 -28.68 -27.00 28.57
C MET A 1172 -28.76 -28.52 28.92
N LYS A 1173 -27.93 -29.36 28.29
CA LYS A 1173 -27.92 -30.84 28.36
C LYS A 1173 -29.09 -31.56 27.68
N MET A 1174 -29.89 -30.85 26.87
CA MET A 1174 -30.90 -31.43 25.98
C MET A 1174 -30.40 -31.40 24.54
N GLU A 1175 -30.79 -32.38 23.72
CA GLU A 1175 -30.58 -32.35 22.27
C GLU A 1175 -31.83 -31.79 21.58
N MET A 1176 -31.61 -30.94 20.57
CA MET A 1176 -32.64 -30.26 19.78
C MET A 1176 -32.31 -30.40 18.29
N VAL A 1177 -33.25 -30.95 17.52
CA VAL A 1177 -33.13 -31.07 16.06
C VAL A 1177 -33.61 -29.77 15.41
N VAL A 1178 -32.75 -29.16 14.60
CA VAL A 1178 -33.13 -28.03 13.74
C VAL A 1178 -33.60 -28.58 12.39
N THR A 1179 -34.74 -28.11 11.90
CA THR A 1179 -35.41 -28.62 10.69
C THR A 1179 -35.55 -27.53 9.61
N ALA A 1180 -35.72 -27.96 8.36
CA ALA A 1180 -35.86 -27.07 7.21
C ALA A 1180 -37.21 -26.31 7.22
N PRO A 1181 -37.22 -24.96 7.22
CA PRO A 1181 -38.46 -24.17 7.25
C PRO A 1181 -39.23 -24.13 5.91
N LEU A 1182 -38.58 -24.48 4.80
CA LEU A 1182 -39.15 -24.59 3.44
C LEU A 1182 -38.56 -25.80 2.70
N HIS A 1183 -39.17 -26.16 1.58
CA HIS A 1183 -38.57 -27.06 0.59
C HIS A 1183 -37.58 -26.27 -0.29
N GLY A 1184 -36.40 -26.82 -0.57
CA GLY A 1184 -35.38 -26.15 -1.37
C GLY A 1184 -34.06 -26.93 -1.43
N LYS A 1185 -33.01 -26.26 -1.88
CA LYS A 1185 -31.66 -26.82 -1.99
C LYS A 1185 -30.72 -26.19 -0.96
N VAL A 1186 -29.94 -27.00 -0.26
CA VAL A 1186 -28.92 -26.52 0.69
C VAL A 1186 -27.79 -25.87 -0.11
N LYS A 1187 -27.61 -24.57 0.11
CA LYS A 1187 -26.64 -23.71 -0.59
C LYS A 1187 -25.34 -23.55 0.19
N LEU A 1188 -25.43 -23.48 1.53
CA LEU A 1188 -24.29 -23.26 2.43
C LEU A 1188 -24.57 -23.89 3.79
N ILE A 1189 -23.57 -24.50 4.43
CA ILE A 1189 -23.59 -24.93 5.83
C ILE A 1189 -22.51 -24.15 6.59
N SER A 1190 -22.92 -23.21 7.43
CA SER A 1190 -22.03 -22.25 8.08
C SER A 1190 -21.40 -22.75 9.39
N VAL A 1191 -21.58 -24.02 9.74
CA VAL A 1191 -21.21 -24.59 11.05
C VAL A 1191 -20.58 -25.97 10.94
N THR A 1192 -19.71 -26.33 11.90
CA THR A 1192 -19.06 -27.65 11.97
C THR A 1192 -19.48 -28.43 13.21
N LYS A 1193 -19.27 -29.75 13.21
CA LYS A 1193 -19.46 -30.59 14.41
C LYS A 1193 -18.60 -30.08 15.58
N ASN A 1194 -19.15 -30.15 16.79
CA ASN A 1194 -18.62 -29.60 18.05
C ASN A 1194 -18.46 -28.06 18.12
N MET A 1195 -18.92 -27.31 17.11
CA MET A 1195 -18.92 -25.85 17.14
C MET A 1195 -19.92 -25.31 18.18
N LYS A 1196 -19.51 -24.34 18.99
CA LYS A 1196 -20.40 -23.59 19.89
C LYS A 1196 -21.02 -22.42 19.14
N LEU A 1197 -22.28 -22.12 19.45
CA LEU A 1197 -23.08 -21.11 18.78
C LEU A 1197 -23.84 -20.26 19.80
N GLU A 1198 -24.09 -19.01 19.44
CA GLU A 1198 -25.05 -18.11 20.08
C GLU A 1198 -26.46 -18.23 19.45
N GLY A 1199 -27.42 -17.48 19.98
CA GLY A 1199 -28.70 -17.27 19.30
C GLY A 1199 -28.54 -16.46 18.01
N ASP A 1200 -29.43 -16.71 17.05
CA ASP A 1200 -29.44 -16.15 15.69
C ASP A 1200 -28.21 -16.51 14.81
N ASP A 1201 -27.25 -17.34 15.25
CA ASP A 1201 -26.11 -17.76 14.40
C ASP A 1201 -26.59 -18.55 13.18
N LEU A 1202 -26.09 -18.21 11.99
CA LEU A 1202 -26.43 -18.88 10.74
C LEU A 1202 -25.95 -20.33 10.77
N LEU A 1203 -26.89 -21.27 10.60
CA LEU A 1203 -26.63 -22.70 10.51
C LEU A 1203 -26.51 -23.14 9.06
N VAL A 1204 -27.54 -22.83 8.27
CA VAL A 1204 -27.74 -23.33 6.90
C VAL A 1204 -28.40 -22.24 6.07
N GLU A 1205 -27.95 -22.06 4.83
CA GLU A 1205 -28.68 -21.30 3.81
C GLU A 1205 -29.37 -22.28 2.84
N ILE A 1206 -30.68 -22.11 2.64
CA ILE A 1206 -31.51 -22.91 1.73
C ILE A 1206 -32.01 -21.98 0.62
N GLU A 1207 -31.69 -22.33 -0.62
CA GLU A 1207 -32.24 -21.70 -1.82
C GLU A 1207 -33.63 -22.29 -2.12
N PRO A 1208 -34.70 -21.49 -2.20
CA PRO A 1208 -36.04 -21.99 -2.53
C PRO A 1208 -36.11 -22.62 -3.93
N LYS A 1209 -36.90 -23.69 -4.07
CA LYS A 1209 -37.30 -24.29 -5.36
C LYS A 1209 -38.78 -24.04 -5.61
#